data_AF-A0AA38ULZ2-F1
#
_entry.id   AF-A0AA38ULZ2-F1
#
_cell.length_a   1.000
_cell.length_b   1.000
_cell.length_c   1.000
_cell.angle_alpha   90.00
_cell.angle_beta   90.00
_cell.angle_gamma   90.00
#
_symmetry.space_group_name_H-M   'P 1'
#
loop_
_entity.id
_entity.type
_entity.pdbx_description
1 polymer ?
#
loop_
_entity_poly.entity_id
_entity_poly.type
_entity_poly.pdbx_seq_one_letter_code
_entity_poly.pdbx_strand_id
1 'polypeptide(L)'
;MSGSSRTTSDLAVQNLLHRLHDIPSKGVQKAEIESIYAYLQRSTAKKTRFHWFCRHAEPLTTESATYLLRSLVLAKSFHQVKIWKGWLNDCLGACAECVLGLEKAKASSRQSYFGAIPDDAMRVYWLVFSKWELDHILAQISSPSGWKNSSDIPTPVFYRMICNFKVFQNPRIQSFLEQTSLPRTPSNWPAASIPPAMLVLLMHANATLREWALNQVLRCTVVPISHDDASFLPYNQALELIMLSFSAQVRPETPIRLVADVETLWSSFHSVLRLLRPTHLTYSSSEGVDIRHVVTGHLHNDGPEFTTVLRCFNLILKRLGKNLWHGEGPEYPQLVFDAFKDNPSLITLLHENDLSSERDPWFFNWLPEYLFTIRDQPVYTEVVAKITDFMLQHERFSTARPIFLDSLSSSIWQLLKDQNLDGANSAISNVLDIHAEALVTVAFAHSHQKAEWKTAREVTRDLIHTTLMQDLRNINDTISRCTVVLALSLKKAEKDGSKPRIHDNGRDNMAPLAIREQIWKNIYVHVRPFDTEGIASVLSVLATTAHLDCILKSSFAPALHFPGLSVLLDSVNHSLEIIRSGFSELTSGYEMSMAASQVLQHSGTAKDIVKLMLSPVADLHGGAMGIVTQADDGGSDCRRECFQWLFDNFSEESFEGSFELLRVFNDYAPRIPEACNLSKSLVRCFTDIIGVLCSNYHGLLHQPDYNRPDGTGRRFEELWTLMCKTITVIFKQTPSWSQYYKSEVLTEWMRDALIFARGILGERAVFESAAIAATAAPKSSTISRRMLANLHEILAELSQWLRLTDEKLLHQSCTLIQSLLELFREKHHPLQQTVLQKLTKQVAGVRNRDYTSITCRLNPVKLASLEAILASFDDDDDDVATVEITKPVPMPKAPAKHTTQVKFEVKTKSSSDVSSRNLPASTSKMKLNHFSATDQERLDAANSMLKFRKPSTILKHALPSSLPYKPSTKASKSRGKEELSSDSEESVEKESQESLKAGSAKLQQSPKIRKKVERQQVKRVDKLPYLKQNAQEASFLKRDEAHQKALRFKPDISELHRTLLSWDYQHDGQFPPKAQWQLHSVPDTFSDFKHYRAVFEPLLLMECWAQLLQSKDDPPEYYYCKITSRSYNGHWLDLEVVFSSELRREWFLTGNDVVLLRHQEGKNTLLAKALSFRRPRNNPAEAGLRCYLPPDTRDPGLDLWSQWEISKVF
;
A
#
# COMPACT_ATOMS: atom_id res chain seq x y z
N MET A 1 22.12 50.11 -61.44
CA MET A 1 21.31 48.91 -61.71
C MET A 1 22.19 47.64 -61.66
N SER A 2 22.78 47.32 -60.50
CA SER A 2 23.83 46.27 -60.38
C SER A 2 23.55 45.21 -59.31
N GLY A 3 22.37 45.24 -58.68
CA GLY A 3 21.94 44.26 -57.68
C GLY A 3 21.21 43.04 -58.27
N SER A 4 20.23 43.25 -59.15
CA SER A 4 19.33 42.19 -59.64
C SER A 4 19.97 41.21 -60.64
N SER A 5 21.12 41.55 -61.23
CA SER A 5 21.89 40.64 -62.08
C SER A 5 22.74 39.62 -61.29
N ARG A 6 22.96 39.84 -59.98
CA ARG A 6 23.64 38.86 -59.12
C ARG A 6 22.70 37.76 -58.69
N THR A 7 21.57 38.11 -58.08
CA THR A 7 20.56 37.14 -57.61
C THR A 7 20.08 36.20 -58.73
N THR A 8 19.90 36.71 -59.96
CA THR A 8 19.54 35.89 -61.13
C THR A 8 20.67 34.97 -61.60
N SER A 9 21.93 35.44 -61.60
CA SER A 9 23.11 34.62 -61.92
C SER A 9 23.33 33.51 -60.90
N ASP A 10 23.08 33.77 -59.62
CA ASP A 10 23.43 32.85 -58.54
C ASP A 10 22.28 31.84 -58.31
N LEU A 11 21.02 32.25 -58.51
CA LEU A 11 19.87 31.34 -58.61
C LEU A 11 19.99 30.38 -59.79
N ALA A 12 20.58 30.80 -60.92
CA ALA A 12 20.84 29.90 -62.05
C ALA A 12 21.85 28.80 -61.69
N VAL A 13 22.86 29.11 -60.86
CA VAL A 13 23.83 28.13 -60.33
C VAL A 13 23.18 27.22 -59.29
N GLN A 14 22.31 27.75 -58.42
CA GLN A 14 21.53 26.95 -57.46
C GLN A 14 20.62 25.93 -58.17
N ASN A 15 19.87 26.37 -59.19
CA ASN A 15 19.01 25.50 -60.00
C ASN A 15 19.78 24.47 -60.83
N LEU A 16 21.05 24.76 -61.17
CA LEU A 16 21.95 23.80 -61.81
C LEU A 16 22.45 22.75 -60.80
N LEU A 17 22.88 23.18 -59.60
CA LEU A 17 23.35 22.29 -58.55
C LEU A 17 22.26 21.35 -58.03
N HIS A 18 21.03 21.84 -57.83
CA HIS A 18 19.88 21.01 -57.43
C HIS A 18 19.60 19.90 -58.47
N ARG A 19 19.64 20.23 -59.76
CA ARG A 19 19.46 19.24 -60.84
C ARG A 19 20.57 18.19 -60.87
N LEU A 20 21.82 18.60 -60.65
CA LEU A 20 23.00 17.72 -60.63
C LEU A 20 23.12 16.91 -59.33
N HIS A 21 22.45 17.36 -58.26
CA HIS A 21 22.29 16.64 -57.00
C HIS A 21 21.31 15.47 -57.16
N ASP A 22 20.13 15.74 -57.71
CA ASP A 22 19.05 14.74 -57.81
C ASP A 22 19.23 13.76 -58.98
N ILE A 23 19.89 14.21 -60.06
CA ILE A 23 20.18 13.41 -61.26
C ILE A 23 21.69 13.44 -61.51
N PRO A 24 22.50 12.70 -60.70
CA PRO A 24 23.94 12.66 -60.88
C PRO A 24 24.33 12.05 -62.23
N SER A 25 25.15 12.77 -62.99
CA SER A 25 25.58 12.38 -64.34
C SER A 25 26.85 11.52 -64.33
N LYS A 26 27.02 10.64 -65.33
CA LYS A 26 28.28 9.86 -65.50
C LYS A 26 29.44 10.71 -66.05
N GLY A 27 29.16 11.66 -66.94
CA GLY A 27 30.13 12.62 -67.48
C GLY A 27 29.90 14.03 -66.94
N VAL A 28 30.96 14.81 -66.77
CA VAL A 28 30.90 16.22 -66.32
C VAL A 28 30.99 17.13 -67.55
N GLN A 29 30.03 18.03 -67.78
CA GLN A 29 30.08 18.91 -68.94
C GLN A 29 30.97 20.13 -68.65
N LYS A 30 31.73 20.57 -69.65
CA LYS A 30 32.64 21.73 -69.52
C LYS A 30 31.88 22.99 -69.07
N ALA A 31 30.72 23.27 -69.66
CA ALA A 31 29.91 24.45 -69.35
C ALA A 31 29.37 24.46 -67.90
N GLU A 32 29.08 23.29 -67.33
CA GLU A 32 28.66 23.15 -65.91
C GLU A 32 29.80 23.54 -64.99
N ILE A 33 31.02 23.02 -65.23
CA ILE A 33 32.23 23.36 -64.48
C ILE A 33 32.50 24.86 -64.59
N GLU A 34 32.49 25.43 -65.79
CA GLU A 34 32.83 26.84 -66.02
C GLU A 34 31.82 27.79 -65.37
N SER A 35 30.52 27.46 -65.37
CA SER A 35 29.49 28.24 -64.67
C SER A 35 29.68 28.24 -63.14
N ILE A 36 29.86 27.07 -62.54
CA ILE A 36 30.00 26.90 -61.08
C ILE A 36 31.35 27.48 -60.60
N TYR A 37 32.43 27.26 -61.37
CA TYR A 37 33.74 27.88 -61.13
C TYR A 37 33.68 29.41 -61.22
N ALA A 38 32.94 29.98 -62.18
CA ALA A 38 32.77 31.43 -62.30
C ALA A 38 31.92 32.04 -61.17
N TYR A 39 30.98 31.30 -60.56
CA TYR A 39 30.36 31.72 -59.30
C TYR A 39 31.37 31.68 -58.14
N LEU A 40 32.09 30.58 -57.97
CA LEU A 40 32.99 30.41 -56.83
C LEU A 40 34.21 31.35 -56.87
N GLN A 41 34.72 31.66 -58.07
CA GLN A 41 35.72 32.72 -58.26
C GLN A 41 35.18 34.11 -57.89
N ARG A 42 33.92 34.43 -58.22
CA ARG A 42 33.29 35.71 -57.83
C ARG A 42 33.07 35.81 -56.32
N SER A 43 32.73 34.72 -55.63
CA SER A 43 32.49 34.71 -54.17
C SER A 43 33.79 34.75 -53.34
N THR A 44 34.91 34.29 -53.89
CA THR A 44 36.23 34.26 -53.21
C THR A 44 37.06 35.52 -53.42
N ALA A 45 36.96 36.19 -54.57
CA ALA A 45 37.82 37.32 -55.00
C ALA A 45 37.81 38.60 -54.13
N LYS A 46 37.20 38.57 -52.94
CA LYS A 46 37.17 39.69 -51.97
C LYS A 46 37.48 39.29 -50.52
N LYS A 47 37.78 38.01 -50.23
CA LYS A 47 38.01 37.52 -48.86
C LYS A 47 39.51 37.31 -48.61
N THR A 48 40.01 37.75 -47.46
CA THR A 48 41.43 37.60 -47.04
C THR A 48 41.79 36.19 -46.57
N ARG A 49 40.79 35.35 -46.28
CA ARG A 49 40.89 33.91 -46.08
C ARG A 49 39.74 33.22 -46.80
N PHE A 50 40.02 32.08 -47.44
CA PHE A 50 38.99 31.30 -48.12
C PHE A 50 38.32 30.35 -47.13
N HIS A 51 36.99 30.35 -47.13
CA HIS A 51 36.15 29.45 -46.34
C HIS A 51 35.09 28.86 -47.27
N TRP A 52 35.11 27.54 -47.46
CA TRP A 52 34.21 26.83 -48.39
C TRP A 52 33.37 25.72 -47.75
N PHE A 53 33.86 25.06 -46.70
CA PHE A 53 33.18 23.89 -46.12
C PHE A 53 32.84 24.05 -44.62
N CYS A 54 33.00 25.26 -44.07
CA CYS A 54 32.66 25.57 -42.67
C CYS A 54 31.53 26.59 -42.59
N ARG A 55 31.00 26.81 -41.38
CA ARG A 55 29.95 27.81 -41.04
C ARG A 55 30.18 29.26 -41.53
N HIS A 56 31.39 29.60 -41.97
CA HIS A 56 31.74 30.91 -42.55
C HIS A 56 31.56 30.96 -44.09
N ALA A 57 31.12 29.85 -44.70
CA ALA A 57 30.75 29.74 -46.11
C ALA A 57 29.22 29.81 -46.28
N GLU A 58 28.76 30.32 -47.42
CA GLU A 58 27.34 30.25 -47.81
C GLU A 58 26.99 28.81 -48.24
N PRO A 59 25.74 28.35 -48.09
CA PRO A 59 25.33 27.01 -48.55
C PRO A 59 25.64 26.78 -50.03
N LEU A 60 25.31 27.75 -50.89
CA LEU A 60 25.59 27.71 -52.33
C LEU A 60 27.11 27.67 -52.65
N THR A 61 27.94 28.31 -51.81
CA THR A 61 29.41 28.21 -51.90
C THR A 61 29.88 26.80 -51.52
N THR A 62 29.26 26.19 -50.51
CA THR A 62 29.58 24.84 -50.03
C THR A 62 29.20 23.78 -51.06
N GLU A 63 28.00 23.85 -51.62
CA GLU A 63 27.52 22.99 -52.71
C GLU A 63 28.39 23.14 -53.97
N SER A 64 28.69 24.39 -54.37
CA SER A 64 29.56 24.67 -55.52
C SER A 64 30.96 24.04 -55.36
N ALA A 65 31.57 24.21 -54.18
CA ALA A 65 32.88 23.63 -53.88
C ALA A 65 32.82 22.09 -53.83
N THR A 66 31.72 21.52 -53.31
CA THR A 66 31.48 20.08 -53.23
C THR A 66 31.26 19.44 -54.61
N TYR A 67 30.50 20.08 -55.51
CA TYR A 67 30.37 19.62 -56.90
C TYR A 67 31.71 19.67 -57.64
N LEU A 68 32.46 20.77 -57.48
CA LEU A 68 33.78 20.94 -58.07
C LEU A 68 34.83 19.95 -57.54
N LEU A 69 34.55 19.21 -56.46
CA LEU A 69 35.35 18.03 -56.08
C LEU A 69 35.41 17.00 -57.22
N ARG A 70 34.37 16.84 -58.06
CA ARG A 70 34.39 15.94 -59.23
C ARG A 70 35.48 16.29 -60.25
N SER A 71 35.88 17.55 -60.36
CA SER A 71 36.83 18.03 -61.39
C SER A 71 38.30 17.68 -61.10
N LEU A 72 38.64 17.34 -59.86
CA LEU A 72 40.03 17.37 -59.37
C LEU A 72 40.96 16.27 -59.93
N VAL A 73 40.42 15.13 -60.39
CA VAL A 73 41.21 14.06 -61.06
C VAL A 73 41.23 14.21 -62.59
N LEU A 74 40.37 15.05 -63.19
CA LEU A 74 40.37 15.36 -64.65
C LEU A 74 41.53 16.29 -65.08
N ALA A 75 42.66 16.23 -64.37
CA ALA A 75 43.72 17.22 -64.36
C ALA A 75 44.60 17.29 -65.63
N LYS A 76 44.28 16.54 -66.70
CA LYS A 76 45.02 16.55 -67.97
C LYS A 76 44.46 17.51 -69.03
N SER A 77 43.25 18.07 -68.86
CA SER A 77 42.56 18.82 -69.93
C SER A 77 42.11 20.24 -69.59
N PHE A 78 42.24 20.74 -68.35
CA PHE A 78 41.70 22.04 -67.94
C PHE A 78 42.65 22.85 -67.05
N HIS A 79 43.07 24.03 -67.53
CA HIS A 79 43.92 24.97 -66.76
C HIS A 79 43.24 25.46 -65.47
N GLN A 80 41.90 25.66 -65.50
CA GLN A 80 41.10 26.06 -64.34
C GLN A 80 41.27 25.10 -63.15
N VAL A 81 41.43 23.78 -63.40
CA VAL A 81 41.60 22.77 -62.35
C VAL A 81 42.93 22.92 -61.60
N LYS A 82 43.97 23.48 -62.23
CA LYS A 82 45.25 23.77 -61.54
C LYS A 82 45.12 24.97 -60.59
N ILE A 83 44.39 26.01 -61.01
CA ILE A 83 44.10 27.20 -60.18
C ILE A 83 43.20 26.79 -59.00
N TRP A 84 42.14 26.02 -59.27
CA TRP A 84 41.24 25.44 -58.29
C TRP A 84 41.96 24.66 -57.18
N LYS A 85 42.96 23.83 -57.54
CA LYS A 85 43.81 23.11 -56.57
C LYS A 85 44.62 24.03 -55.66
N GLY A 86 45.09 25.17 -56.18
CA GLY A 86 45.77 26.19 -55.37
C GLY A 86 44.83 26.74 -54.30
N TRP A 87 43.71 27.33 -54.72
CA TRP A 87 42.72 27.91 -53.81
C TRP A 87 42.16 26.91 -52.79
N LEU A 88 41.99 25.63 -53.19
CA LEU A 88 41.59 24.57 -52.28
C LEU A 88 42.65 24.32 -51.20
N ASN A 89 43.92 24.25 -51.58
CA ASN A 89 45.02 24.10 -50.63
C ASN A 89 45.16 25.32 -49.71
N ASP A 90 44.94 26.54 -50.23
CA ASP A 90 44.94 27.79 -49.46
C ASP A 90 43.79 27.81 -48.43
N CYS A 91 42.59 27.37 -48.83
CA CYS A 91 41.42 27.24 -47.95
C CYS A 91 41.68 26.24 -46.80
N LEU A 92 42.23 25.06 -47.14
CA LEU A 92 42.55 24.01 -46.17
C LEU A 92 43.73 24.39 -45.26
N GLY A 93 44.69 25.17 -45.77
CA GLY A 93 45.78 25.74 -44.96
C GLY A 93 45.34 26.86 -44.02
N ALA A 94 44.24 27.56 -44.32
CA ALA A 94 43.75 28.70 -43.55
C ALA A 94 42.70 28.35 -42.46
N CYS A 95 41.97 27.22 -42.58
CA CYS A 95 40.84 26.92 -41.70
C CYS A 95 40.65 25.42 -41.41
N ALA A 96 40.85 25.01 -40.15
CA ALA A 96 40.65 23.62 -39.71
C ALA A 96 39.18 23.15 -39.82
N GLU A 97 38.20 24.05 -39.64
CA GLU A 97 36.79 23.71 -39.88
C GLU A 97 36.50 23.41 -41.36
N CYS A 98 37.24 24.02 -42.31
CA CYS A 98 37.11 23.68 -43.73
C CYS A 98 37.76 22.33 -44.06
N VAL A 99 38.74 21.88 -43.29
CA VAL A 99 39.30 20.52 -43.39
C VAL A 99 38.30 19.48 -42.91
N LEU A 100 37.67 19.68 -41.74
CA LEU A 100 36.58 18.83 -41.27
C LEU A 100 35.41 18.79 -42.27
N GLY A 101 35.01 19.96 -42.75
CA GLY A 101 33.95 20.11 -43.74
C GLY A 101 34.26 19.42 -45.07
N LEU A 102 35.53 19.41 -45.51
CA LEU A 102 35.94 18.68 -46.71
C LEU A 102 35.75 17.17 -46.55
N GLU A 103 36.13 16.56 -45.41
CA GLU A 103 35.91 15.13 -45.22
C GLU A 103 34.40 14.79 -45.20
N LYS A 104 33.57 15.62 -44.56
CA LYS A 104 32.11 15.48 -44.63
C LYS A 104 31.58 15.63 -46.05
N ALA A 105 32.08 16.61 -46.81
CA ALA A 105 31.70 16.85 -48.20
C ALA A 105 32.11 15.69 -49.13
N LYS A 106 33.29 15.08 -48.95
CA LYS A 106 33.68 13.86 -49.68
C LYS A 106 32.66 12.74 -49.46
N ALA A 107 32.30 12.47 -48.20
CA ALA A 107 31.38 11.39 -47.87
C ALA A 107 29.95 11.66 -48.34
N SER A 108 29.39 12.84 -48.07
CA SER A 108 28.04 13.20 -48.52
C SER A 108 27.94 13.27 -50.05
N SER A 109 29.02 13.69 -50.74
CA SER A 109 29.05 13.73 -52.20
C SER A 109 28.88 12.35 -52.87
N ARG A 110 29.08 11.23 -52.15
CA ARG A 110 28.72 9.89 -52.65
C ARG A 110 27.22 9.76 -52.89
N GLN A 111 26.40 10.24 -51.95
CA GLN A 111 24.95 10.09 -52.00
C GLN A 111 24.30 11.09 -52.96
N SER A 112 24.97 12.22 -53.22
CA SER A 112 24.58 13.20 -54.24
C SER A 112 25.46 13.11 -55.50
N TYR A 113 26.35 14.07 -55.73
CA TYR A 113 26.97 14.33 -57.03
C TYR A 113 27.78 13.17 -57.63
N PHE A 114 28.33 12.26 -56.83
CA PHE A 114 29.11 11.08 -57.29
C PHE A 114 28.28 9.80 -57.39
N GLY A 115 26.95 9.83 -57.14
CA GLY A 115 26.11 8.63 -57.09
C GLY A 115 26.15 7.76 -58.35
N ALA A 116 26.25 8.36 -59.54
CA ALA A 116 26.30 7.65 -60.82
C ALA A 116 27.69 7.08 -61.21
N ILE A 117 28.72 7.27 -60.37
CA ILE A 117 30.08 6.77 -60.61
C ILE A 117 30.24 5.39 -59.94
N PRO A 118 30.75 4.36 -60.64
CA PRO A 118 31.02 3.04 -60.03
C PRO A 118 32.04 3.09 -58.89
N ASP A 119 31.88 2.24 -57.87
CA ASP A 119 32.73 2.24 -56.69
C ASP A 119 34.21 1.99 -57.00
N ASP A 120 34.55 1.19 -58.01
CA ASP A 120 35.95 0.96 -58.40
C ASP A 120 36.63 2.23 -58.93
N ALA A 121 35.95 2.91 -59.87
CA ALA A 121 36.40 4.19 -60.40
C ALA A 121 36.51 5.25 -59.30
N MET A 122 35.58 5.23 -58.35
CA MET A 122 35.59 6.15 -57.20
C MET A 122 36.67 5.79 -56.15
N ARG A 123 36.96 4.51 -55.90
CA ARG A 123 38.07 4.06 -55.04
C ARG A 123 39.41 4.56 -55.59
N VAL A 124 39.61 4.44 -56.90
CA VAL A 124 40.77 5.01 -57.60
C VAL A 124 40.76 6.55 -57.54
N TYR A 125 39.61 7.19 -57.73
CA TYR A 125 39.44 8.65 -57.62
C TYR A 125 39.95 9.18 -56.27
N TRP A 126 39.43 8.65 -55.16
CA TRP A 126 39.80 9.10 -53.82
C TRP A 126 41.22 8.69 -53.42
N LEU A 127 41.80 7.64 -54.02
CA LEU A 127 43.22 7.31 -53.87
C LEU A 127 44.11 8.38 -54.50
N VAL A 128 43.81 8.79 -55.74
CA VAL A 128 44.53 9.89 -56.43
C VAL A 128 44.33 11.21 -55.70
N PHE A 129 43.13 11.47 -55.16
CA PHE A 129 42.87 12.66 -54.35
C PHE A 129 43.68 12.68 -53.05
N SER A 130 43.65 11.59 -52.28
CA SER A 130 44.41 11.48 -51.01
C SER A 130 45.91 11.55 -51.25
N LYS A 131 46.41 11.05 -52.39
CA LYS A 131 47.82 11.24 -52.78
C LYS A 131 48.14 12.72 -53.04
N TRP A 132 47.29 13.44 -53.78
CA TRP A 132 47.47 14.89 -53.97
C TRP A 132 47.54 15.65 -52.64
N GLU A 133 46.69 15.30 -51.66
CA GLU A 133 46.74 15.89 -50.32
C GLU A 133 48.05 15.58 -49.59
N LEU A 134 48.45 14.30 -49.58
CA LEU A 134 49.69 13.83 -48.97
C LEU A 134 50.92 14.53 -49.58
N ASP A 135 50.99 14.63 -50.91
CA ASP A 135 52.08 15.28 -51.62
C ASP A 135 52.22 16.78 -51.22
N HIS A 136 51.10 17.47 -50.96
CA HIS A 136 51.10 18.88 -50.52
C HIS A 136 51.51 19.05 -49.05
N ILE A 137 51.06 18.14 -48.19
CA ILE A 137 51.44 18.12 -46.76
C ILE A 137 52.92 17.79 -46.61
N LEU A 138 53.42 16.78 -47.32
CA LEU A 138 54.84 16.42 -47.33
C LEU A 138 55.72 17.55 -47.89
N ALA A 139 55.25 18.29 -48.90
CA ALA A 139 55.96 19.47 -49.40
C ALA A 139 56.05 20.61 -48.36
N GLN A 140 55.03 20.79 -47.52
CA GLN A 140 55.05 21.76 -46.41
C GLN A 140 56.00 21.31 -45.28
N ILE A 141 55.97 20.03 -44.89
CA ILE A 141 56.87 19.45 -43.88
C ILE A 141 58.34 19.50 -44.35
N SER A 142 58.60 19.25 -45.64
CA SER A 142 59.95 19.15 -46.22
C SER A 142 60.58 20.50 -46.60
N SER A 143 59.94 21.63 -46.27
CA SER A 143 60.50 22.97 -46.52
C SER A 143 61.82 23.16 -45.77
N PRO A 144 62.84 23.85 -46.33
CA PRO A 144 64.07 24.19 -45.61
C PRO A 144 63.82 25.06 -44.36
N SER A 145 62.67 25.74 -44.27
CA SER A 145 62.15 26.40 -43.07
C SER A 145 61.41 25.44 -42.12
N GLY A 146 61.92 24.21 -41.95
CA GLY A 146 61.19 23.10 -41.34
C GLY A 146 60.73 23.36 -39.90
N TRP A 147 59.53 22.89 -39.55
CA TRP A 147 58.87 23.11 -38.26
C TRP A 147 59.54 22.33 -37.12
N LYS A 148 60.59 22.91 -36.55
CA LYS A 148 61.35 22.32 -35.43
C LYS A 148 60.74 22.58 -34.05
N ASN A 149 59.90 23.63 -33.92
CA ASN A 149 59.26 24.00 -32.66
C ASN A 149 57.75 23.80 -32.72
N SER A 150 57.12 23.53 -31.57
CA SER A 150 55.67 23.33 -31.45
C SER A 150 54.82 24.54 -31.86
N SER A 151 55.39 25.75 -31.86
CA SER A 151 54.73 27.00 -32.24
C SER A 151 54.48 27.14 -33.74
N ASP A 152 55.27 26.44 -34.56
CA ASP A 152 55.47 26.80 -35.97
C ASP A 152 54.52 26.04 -36.92
N ILE A 153 53.83 25.02 -36.39
CA ILE A 153 52.90 24.14 -37.11
C ILE A 153 51.51 24.79 -37.18
N PRO A 154 50.98 25.14 -38.37
CA PRO A 154 49.64 25.71 -38.48
C PRO A 154 48.56 24.67 -38.14
N THR A 155 47.66 25.00 -37.20
CA THR A 155 46.55 24.12 -36.79
C THR A 155 45.79 23.46 -37.96
N PRO A 156 45.44 24.16 -39.06
CA PRO A 156 44.71 23.53 -40.16
C PRO A 156 45.50 22.42 -40.88
N VAL A 157 46.83 22.58 -41.03
CA VAL A 157 47.67 21.56 -41.67
C VAL A 157 47.80 20.33 -40.77
N PHE A 158 48.04 20.53 -39.46
CA PHE A 158 48.05 19.41 -38.51
C PHE A 158 46.70 18.69 -38.47
N TYR A 159 45.58 19.43 -38.42
CA TYR A 159 44.24 18.85 -38.44
C TYR A 159 44.00 18.03 -39.72
N ARG A 160 44.56 18.46 -40.87
CA ARG A 160 44.53 17.71 -42.14
C ARG A 160 45.31 16.39 -42.10
N MET A 161 46.42 16.33 -41.35
CA MET A 161 47.18 15.07 -41.17
C MET A 161 46.35 13.99 -40.44
N ILE A 162 45.48 14.38 -39.51
CA ILE A 162 44.71 13.46 -38.65
C ILE A 162 43.25 13.26 -39.07
N CYS A 163 42.67 14.18 -39.84
CA CYS A 163 41.28 14.08 -40.31
C CYS A 163 41.17 13.16 -41.53
N ASN A 164 42.08 13.28 -42.51
CA ASN A 164 42.18 12.34 -43.63
C ASN A 164 42.96 11.09 -43.19
N PHE A 165 42.24 10.02 -42.87
CA PHE A 165 42.82 8.79 -42.32
C PHE A 165 43.86 8.11 -43.24
N LYS A 166 43.75 8.27 -44.58
CA LYS A 166 44.74 7.76 -45.54
C LYS A 166 46.05 8.56 -45.56
N VAL A 167 45.98 9.85 -45.19
CA VAL A 167 47.18 10.69 -44.98
C VAL A 167 47.82 10.29 -43.64
N PHE A 168 47.02 10.13 -42.59
CA PHE A 168 47.49 9.69 -41.27
C PHE A 168 48.28 8.37 -41.35
N GLN A 169 47.76 7.36 -42.05
CA GLN A 169 48.41 6.06 -42.22
C GLN A 169 49.76 6.09 -42.97
N ASN A 170 50.23 7.24 -43.49
CA ASN A 170 51.50 7.27 -44.22
C ASN A 170 52.73 7.20 -43.28
N PRO A 171 53.74 6.34 -43.54
CA PRO A 171 54.92 6.20 -42.68
C PRO A 171 55.70 7.50 -42.41
N ARG A 172 55.74 8.42 -43.39
CA ARG A 172 56.44 9.71 -43.24
C ARG A 172 55.67 10.66 -42.31
N ILE A 173 54.35 10.59 -42.30
CA ILE A 173 53.50 11.37 -41.39
C ILE A 173 53.61 10.79 -39.97
N GLN A 174 53.59 9.47 -39.81
CA GLN A 174 53.84 8.82 -38.50
C GLN A 174 55.23 9.18 -37.94
N SER A 175 56.29 9.06 -38.74
CA SER A 175 57.64 9.44 -38.30
C SER A 175 57.75 10.92 -37.93
N PHE A 176 57.05 11.81 -38.64
CA PHE A 176 56.98 13.24 -38.30
C PHE A 176 56.25 13.47 -36.96
N LEU A 177 55.12 12.79 -36.73
CA LEU A 177 54.39 12.87 -35.47
C LEU A 177 55.20 12.32 -34.29
N GLU A 178 55.94 11.22 -34.46
CA GLU A 178 56.79 10.65 -33.41
C GLU A 178 57.96 11.57 -33.03
N GLN A 179 58.49 12.35 -33.98
CA GLN A 179 59.72 13.15 -33.80
C GLN A 179 59.46 14.62 -33.42
N THR A 180 58.22 15.12 -33.54
CA THR A 180 57.92 16.55 -33.43
C THR A 180 57.12 16.90 -32.17
N SER A 181 57.57 17.88 -31.39
CA SER A 181 56.85 18.38 -30.23
C SER A 181 55.55 19.10 -30.65
N LEU A 182 54.38 18.62 -30.19
CA LEU A 182 53.08 19.21 -30.55
C LEU A 182 52.67 20.38 -29.64
N PRO A 183 51.98 21.41 -30.16
CA PRO A 183 51.50 22.53 -29.34
C PRO A 183 50.43 22.08 -28.35
N ARG A 184 50.62 22.38 -27.04
CA ARG A 184 49.67 22.03 -25.97
C ARG A 184 48.25 22.53 -26.23
N THR A 185 48.11 23.74 -26.76
CA THR A 185 46.82 24.38 -27.07
C THR A 185 46.80 24.94 -28.50
N PRO A 186 46.47 24.12 -29.53
CA PRO A 186 46.33 24.62 -30.89
C PRO A 186 45.21 25.67 -30.98
N SER A 187 45.49 26.80 -31.63
CA SER A 187 44.53 27.88 -31.84
C SER A 187 43.56 27.54 -32.98
N ASN A 188 42.29 27.94 -32.85
CA ASN A 188 41.23 27.65 -33.84
C ASN A 188 40.99 26.14 -34.09
N TRP A 189 41.14 25.31 -33.05
CA TRP A 189 40.81 23.88 -33.11
C TRP A 189 39.29 23.65 -33.14
N PRO A 190 38.75 22.78 -34.03
CA PRO A 190 37.34 22.39 -34.02
C PRO A 190 36.99 21.55 -32.78
N ALA A 191 36.44 22.17 -31.73
CA ALA A 191 36.10 21.50 -30.47
C ALA A 191 34.85 20.58 -30.56
N ALA A 192 34.03 20.72 -31.60
CA ALA A 192 32.75 20.02 -31.73
C ALA A 192 32.83 18.64 -32.42
N SER A 193 34.01 18.21 -32.89
CA SER A 193 34.18 16.94 -33.62
C SER A 193 35.58 16.36 -33.42
N ILE A 194 35.68 15.03 -33.32
CA ILE A 194 36.89 14.30 -32.96
C ILE A 194 37.42 13.59 -34.23
N PRO A 195 38.58 13.97 -34.80
CA PRO A 195 39.12 13.29 -35.98
C PRO A 195 39.32 11.78 -35.72
N PRO A 196 39.02 10.86 -36.66
CA PRO A 196 39.14 9.41 -36.44
C PRO A 196 40.52 8.96 -35.96
N ALA A 197 41.60 9.56 -36.48
CA ALA A 197 42.95 9.26 -36.03
C ALA A 197 43.24 9.66 -34.57
N MET A 198 42.42 10.53 -33.96
CA MET A 198 42.55 10.86 -32.53
C MET A 198 42.30 9.63 -31.64
N LEU A 199 41.39 8.73 -32.05
CA LEU A 199 41.17 7.46 -31.35
C LEU A 199 42.43 6.59 -31.39
N VAL A 200 43.13 6.57 -32.52
CA VAL A 200 44.39 5.82 -32.69
C VAL A 200 45.55 6.50 -31.95
N LEU A 201 45.57 7.84 -31.88
CA LEU A 201 46.58 8.60 -31.13
C LEU A 201 46.45 8.42 -29.60
N LEU A 202 45.23 8.28 -29.07
CA LEU A 202 45.02 7.85 -27.68
C LEU A 202 45.66 6.48 -27.40
N MET A 203 45.71 5.60 -28.40
CA MET A 203 46.27 4.23 -28.32
C MET A 203 47.74 4.14 -28.77
N HIS A 204 48.42 5.25 -29.07
CA HIS A 204 49.75 5.24 -29.67
C HIS A 204 50.86 4.88 -28.67
N ALA A 205 51.92 4.19 -29.12
CA ALA A 205 53.03 3.74 -28.27
C ALA A 205 53.79 4.90 -27.60
N ASN A 206 53.96 6.02 -28.30
CA ASN A 206 54.58 7.23 -27.77
C ASN A 206 53.67 7.94 -26.75
N ALA A 207 54.13 8.03 -25.50
CA ALA A 207 53.38 8.60 -24.38
C ALA A 207 53.01 10.09 -24.57
N THR A 208 53.88 10.90 -25.16
CA THR A 208 53.61 12.34 -25.34
C THR A 208 52.48 12.59 -26.35
N LEU A 209 52.34 11.69 -27.35
CA LEU A 209 51.22 11.73 -28.29
C LEU A 209 49.91 11.30 -27.64
N ARG A 210 49.91 10.30 -26.74
CA ARG A 210 48.72 9.91 -25.95
C ARG A 210 48.27 11.04 -25.04
N GLU A 211 49.20 11.62 -24.27
CA GLU A 211 48.91 12.73 -23.35
C GLU A 211 48.39 13.96 -24.11
N TRP A 212 49.00 14.29 -25.26
CA TRP A 212 48.53 15.37 -26.12
C TRP A 212 47.12 15.11 -26.68
N ALA A 213 46.85 13.89 -27.15
CA ALA A 213 45.55 13.48 -27.67
C ALA A 213 44.46 13.55 -26.59
N LEU A 214 44.75 13.03 -25.39
CA LEU A 214 43.87 13.11 -24.23
C LEU A 214 43.56 14.56 -23.85
N ASN A 215 44.57 15.43 -23.83
CA ASN A 215 44.40 16.87 -23.58
C ASN A 215 43.54 17.58 -24.64
N GLN A 216 43.52 17.15 -25.90
CA GLN A 216 42.57 17.70 -26.89
C GLN A 216 41.16 17.11 -26.74
N VAL A 217 41.05 15.82 -26.44
CA VAL A 217 39.78 15.12 -26.22
C VAL A 217 39.02 15.66 -25.01
N LEU A 218 39.72 15.99 -23.91
CA LEU A 218 39.14 16.65 -22.73
C LEU A 218 38.60 18.07 -23.01
N ARG A 219 38.91 18.65 -24.19
CA ARG A 219 38.42 19.96 -24.64
C ARG A 219 37.27 19.84 -25.66
N CYS A 220 36.82 18.63 -25.98
CA CYS A 220 35.73 18.41 -26.94
C CYS A 220 34.36 18.66 -26.30
N THR A 221 33.49 19.39 -27.01
CA THR A 221 32.16 19.80 -26.50
C THR A 221 31.05 18.81 -26.84
N VAL A 222 31.35 17.74 -27.60
CA VAL A 222 30.39 16.73 -28.06
C VAL A 222 30.96 15.34 -27.78
N VAL A 223 30.45 14.70 -26.73
CA VAL A 223 30.80 13.33 -26.31
C VAL A 223 29.52 12.61 -25.90
N PRO A 224 29.19 11.42 -26.44
CA PRO A 224 29.90 10.70 -27.50
C PRO A 224 29.87 11.43 -28.86
N ILE A 225 30.64 10.93 -29.82
CA ILE A 225 30.74 11.41 -31.21
C ILE A 225 29.33 11.64 -31.81
N SER A 226 29.13 12.73 -32.57
CA SER A 226 27.81 13.08 -33.10
C SER A 226 27.23 12.05 -34.09
N HIS A 227 25.94 12.19 -34.41
CA HIS A 227 25.33 11.36 -35.45
C HIS A 227 26.01 11.57 -36.81
N ASP A 228 26.16 12.83 -37.22
CA ASP A 228 26.68 13.20 -38.53
C ASP A 228 28.16 12.83 -38.68
N ASP A 229 29.00 13.13 -37.67
CA ASP A 229 30.43 12.84 -37.73
C ASP A 229 30.66 11.35 -38.00
N ALA A 230 30.00 10.47 -37.23
CA ALA A 230 30.17 9.03 -37.39
C ALA A 230 29.38 8.41 -38.56
N SER A 231 28.58 9.20 -39.28
CA SER A 231 28.00 8.79 -40.57
C SER A 231 28.90 9.13 -41.75
N PHE A 232 29.78 10.14 -41.61
CA PHE A 232 30.60 10.67 -42.70
C PHE A 232 32.12 10.49 -42.54
N LEU A 233 32.63 10.25 -41.33
CA LEU A 233 34.06 10.08 -41.06
C LEU A 233 34.42 8.61 -40.82
N PRO A 234 35.61 8.13 -41.25
CA PRO A 234 35.98 6.71 -41.23
C PRO A 234 36.39 6.16 -39.85
N TYR A 235 35.56 6.33 -38.80
CA TYR A 235 35.86 5.79 -37.47
C TYR A 235 36.02 4.28 -37.45
N ASN A 236 35.29 3.53 -38.27
CA ASN A 236 35.46 2.07 -38.38
C ASN A 236 36.90 1.70 -38.78
N GLN A 237 37.59 2.50 -39.60
CA GLN A 237 38.99 2.25 -39.97
C GLN A 237 39.96 2.59 -38.81
N ALA A 238 39.59 3.51 -37.93
CA ALA A 238 40.33 3.77 -36.70
C ALA A 238 40.12 2.66 -35.67
N LEU A 239 38.89 2.17 -35.51
CA LEU A 239 38.56 1.03 -34.66
C LEU A 239 39.27 -0.24 -35.12
N GLU A 240 39.24 -0.55 -36.42
CA GLU A 240 39.94 -1.70 -37.00
C GLU A 240 41.41 -1.77 -36.56
N LEU A 241 42.14 -0.65 -36.64
CA LEU A 241 43.53 -0.60 -36.16
C LEU A 241 43.66 -0.80 -34.66
N ILE A 242 42.75 -0.23 -33.86
CA ILE A 242 42.79 -0.36 -32.39
C ILE A 242 42.50 -1.80 -31.95
N MET A 243 41.60 -2.51 -32.65
CA MET A 243 41.29 -3.91 -32.36
C MET A 243 42.46 -4.87 -32.65
N LEU A 244 43.41 -4.51 -33.53
CA LEU A 244 44.64 -5.28 -33.76
C LEU A 244 45.52 -5.41 -32.49
N SER A 245 45.40 -4.50 -31.51
CA SER A 245 46.09 -4.66 -30.22
C SER A 245 45.55 -5.82 -29.38
N PHE A 246 44.31 -6.25 -29.64
CA PHE A 246 43.61 -7.33 -28.93
C PHE A 246 43.49 -8.62 -29.78
N SER A 247 44.00 -8.62 -31.02
CA SER A 247 44.05 -9.81 -31.87
C SER A 247 45.30 -10.65 -31.58
N ALA A 248 45.13 -11.97 -31.55
CA ALA A 248 46.22 -12.94 -31.35
C ALA A 248 46.94 -13.34 -32.65
N GLN A 249 46.52 -12.81 -33.81
CA GLN A 249 47.09 -13.18 -35.10
C GLN A 249 48.35 -12.36 -35.48
N VAL A 250 49.01 -12.75 -36.58
CA VAL A 250 50.20 -12.06 -37.08
C VAL A 250 49.83 -10.64 -37.51
N ARG A 251 50.24 -9.66 -36.71
CA ARG A 251 49.96 -8.23 -36.95
C ARG A 251 50.38 -7.83 -38.37
N PRO A 252 49.49 -7.22 -39.18
CA PRO A 252 49.87 -6.70 -40.49
C PRO A 252 50.90 -5.57 -40.34
N GLU A 253 51.77 -5.40 -41.34
CA GLU A 253 52.81 -4.34 -41.34
C GLU A 253 52.20 -2.94 -41.42
N THR A 254 51.78 -2.42 -40.28
CA THR A 254 51.27 -1.05 -40.12
C THR A 254 52.39 -0.13 -39.62
N PRO A 255 52.53 1.09 -40.17
CA PRO A 255 53.55 2.05 -39.71
C PRO A 255 53.15 2.79 -38.43
N ILE A 256 51.98 2.48 -37.86
CA ILE A 256 51.45 3.05 -36.63
C ILE A 256 51.84 2.12 -35.49
N ARG A 257 52.47 2.64 -34.44
CA ARG A 257 52.86 1.85 -33.27
C ARG A 257 51.83 2.04 -32.18
N LEU A 258 51.15 0.96 -31.79
CA LEU A 258 50.19 0.96 -30.69
C LEU A 258 50.85 0.56 -29.38
N VAL A 259 50.22 0.92 -28.26
CA VAL A 259 50.64 0.50 -26.92
C VAL A 259 50.67 -1.03 -26.81
N ALA A 260 51.75 -1.56 -26.23
CA ALA A 260 51.93 -2.97 -25.91
C ALA A 260 51.94 -3.28 -24.39
N ASP A 261 52.02 -2.24 -23.55
CA ASP A 261 51.86 -2.35 -22.10
C ASP A 261 50.37 -2.49 -21.73
N VAL A 262 50.01 -3.45 -20.87
CA VAL A 262 48.62 -3.85 -20.64
C VAL A 262 47.83 -2.81 -19.84
N GLU A 263 48.43 -2.20 -18.83
CA GLU A 263 47.77 -1.17 -18.01
C GLU A 263 47.52 0.11 -18.83
N THR A 264 48.52 0.56 -19.59
CA THR A 264 48.40 1.68 -20.53
C THR A 264 47.40 1.35 -21.66
N LEU A 265 47.38 0.12 -22.16
CA LEU A 265 46.45 -0.33 -23.22
C LEU A 265 45.01 -0.16 -22.75
N TRP A 266 44.66 -0.67 -21.57
CA TRP A 266 43.29 -0.59 -21.05
C TRP A 266 42.88 0.83 -20.64
N SER A 267 43.78 1.63 -20.05
CA SER A 267 43.48 3.02 -19.66
C SER A 267 43.28 3.96 -20.87
N SER A 268 44.05 3.77 -21.94
CA SER A 268 43.79 4.40 -23.23
C SER A 268 42.51 3.87 -23.89
N PHE A 269 42.24 2.56 -23.84
CA PHE A 269 41.06 1.95 -24.47
C PHE A 269 39.76 2.42 -23.79
N HIS A 270 39.72 2.46 -22.45
CA HIS A 270 38.64 3.09 -21.69
C HIS A 270 38.38 4.55 -22.15
N SER A 271 39.45 5.31 -22.39
CA SER A 271 39.37 6.69 -22.88
C SER A 271 38.79 6.76 -24.31
N VAL A 272 39.10 5.80 -25.18
CA VAL A 272 38.47 5.65 -26.51
C VAL A 272 36.99 5.29 -26.38
N LEU A 273 36.63 4.26 -25.60
CA LEU A 273 35.25 3.79 -25.45
C LEU A 273 34.30 4.89 -24.96
N ARG A 274 34.77 5.79 -24.08
CA ARG A 274 34.00 6.97 -23.61
C ARG A 274 33.54 7.88 -24.75
N LEU A 275 34.24 7.92 -25.88
CA LEU A 275 33.91 8.75 -27.05
C LEU A 275 32.93 8.06 -28.03
N LEU A 276 32.87 6.73 -28.04
CA LEU A 276 32.11 5.96 -29.01
C LEU A 276 30.59 6.03 -28.76
N ARG A 277 29.80 6.21 -29.83
CA ARG A 277 28.35 5.95 -29.79
C ARG A 277 28.08 4.44 -29.65
N PRO A 278 26.94 4.02 -29.06
CA PRO A 278 26.53 2.61 -28.97
C PRO A 278 26.65 1.81 -30.27
N THR A 279 26.37 2.43 -31.42
CA THR A 279 26.52 1.84 -32.77
C THR A 279 27.93 1.38 -33.14
N HIS A 280 28.95 1.85 -32.43
CA HIS A 280 30.34 1.39 -32.59
C HIS A 280 30.79 0.46 -31.47
N LEU A 281 30.04 0.39 -30.35
CA LEU A 281 30.33 -0.56 -29.27
C LEU A 281 29.89 -1.99 -29.63
N THR A 282 29.09 -2.14 -30.69
CA THR A 282 28.77 -3.39 -31.38
C THR A 282 29.60 -3.57 -32.66
N TYR A 283 30.80 -2.98 -32.74
CA TYR A 283 31.69 -3.13 -33.90
C TYR A 283 32.53 -4.40 -33.78
N SER A 284 32.40 -5.29 -34.76
CA SER A 284 33.28 -6.45 -34.97
C SER A 284 34.28 -6.14 -36.09
N SER A 285 35.56 -6.45 -35.89
CA SER A 285 36.60 -6.26 -36.92
C SER A 285 36.45 -7.23 -38.09
N SER A 286 37.19 -7.00 -39.18
CA SER A 286 37.29 -7.96 -40.30
C SER A 286 37.96 -9.28 -39.93
N GLU A 287 38.69 -9.32 -38.80
CA GLU A 287 39.22 -10.53 -38.17
C GLU A 287 38.20 -11.22 -37.22
N GLY A 288 37.01 -10.66 -37.05
CA GLY A 288 35.94 -11.18 -36.18
C GLY A 288 36.03 -10.72 -34.71
N VAL A 289 36.89 -9.76 -34.38
CA VAL A 289 37.10 -9.29 -33.00
C VAL A 289 36.09 -8.20 -32.64
N ASP A 290 35.12 -8.52 -31.78
CA ASP A 290 34.10 -7.59 -31.28
C ASP A 290 34.58 -6.84 -30.02
N ILE A 291 34.24 -5.55 -29.91
CA ILE A 291 34.49 -4.75 -28.70
C ILE A 291 33.79 -5.35 -27.46
N ARG A 292 32.61 -5.95 -27.63
CA ARG A 292 31.85 -6.62 -26.55
C ARG A 292 32.61 -7.84 -26.04
N HIS A 293 33.07 -8.71 -26.95
CA HIS A 293 33.84 -9.92 -26.61
C HIS A 293 35.22 -9.56 -26.03
N VAL A 294 35.88 -8.50 -26.51
CA VAL A 294 37.15 -8.02 -25.93
C VAL A 294 36.95 -7.56 -24.48
N VAL A 295 35.97 -6.70 -24.19
CA VAL A 295 35.75 -6.23 -22.81
C VAL A 295 35.27 -7.35 -21.89
N THR A 296 34.38 -8.24 -22.35
CA THR A 296 33.83 -9.31 -21.50
C THR A 296 34.78 -10.49 -21.32
N GLY A 297 35.56 -10.87 -22.33
CA GLY A 297 36.54 -11.96 -22.25
C GLY A 297 37.71 -11.68 -21.31
N HIS A 298 38.13 -10.41 -21.19
CA HIS A 298 39.21 -10.00 -20.28
C HIS A 298 38.75 -9.78 -18.82
N LEU A 299 37.47 -10.01 -18.48
CA LEU A 299 37.01 -9.95 -17.08
C LEU A 299 37.60 -11.07 -16.21
N HIS A 300 38.15 -12.13 -16.81
CA HIS A 300 38.84 -13.21 -16.10
C HIS A 300 40.29 -12.84 -15.72
N ASN A 301 40.91 -11.83 -16.35
CA ASN A 301 42.29 -11.44 -16.12
C ASN A 301 42.54 -10.97 -14.68
N ASP A 302 43.53 -11.54 -14.02
CA ASP A 302 43.97 -11.21 -12.67
C ASP A 302 45.04 -10.11 -12.61
N GLY A 303 45.42 -9.51 -13.74
CA GLY A 303 46.37 -8.41 -13.82
C GLY A 303 45.86 -7.06 -13.29
N PRO A 304 46.75 -6.07 -13.09
CA PRO A 304 46.41 -4.73 -12.58
C PRO A 304 45.44 -3.96 -13.51
N GLU A 305 45.33 -4.36 -14.78
CA GLU A 305 44.36 -3.80 -15.72
C GLU A 305 42.90 -4.05 -15.31
N PHE A 306 42.60 -5.04 -14.45
CA PHE A 306 41.24 -5.44 -14.07
C PHE A 306 40.37 -4.26 -13.62
N THR A 307 40.92 -3.36 -12.80
CA THR A 307 40.28 -2.11 -12.36
C THR A 307 39.78 -1.26 -13.52
N THR A 308 40.49 -1.28 -14.66
CA THR A 308 40.12 -0.55 -15.87
C THR A 308 39.25 -1.36 -16.81
N VAL A 309 39.44 -2.68 -16.91
CA VAL A 309 38.52 -3.59 -17.62
C VAL A 309 37.11 -3.47 -17.03
N LEU A 310 36.97 -3.44 -15.69
CA LEU A 310 35.69 -3.27 -15.00
C LEU A 310 35.06 -1.89 -15.27
N ARG A 311 35.86 -0.83 -15.43
CA ARG A 311 35.38 0.50 -15.88
C ARG A 311 34.90 0.47 -17.33
N CYS A 312 35.57 -0.27 -18.22
CA CYS A 312 35.10 -0.54 -19.58
C CYS A 312 33.78 -1.31 -19.57
N PHE A 313 33.65 -2.35 -18.74
CA PHE A 313 32.45 -3.17 -18.61
C PHE A 313 31.25 -2.34 -18.15
N ASN A 314 31.39 -1.60 -17.05
CA ASN A 314 30.39 -0.63 -16.56
C ASN A 314 29.93 0.34 -17.67
N LEU A 315 30.86 0.85 -18.48
CA LEU A 315 30.56 1.79 -19.56
C LEU A 315 29.77 1.13 -20.71
N ILE A 316 30.18 -0.05 -21.19
CA ILE A 316 29.47 -0.71 -22.31
C ILE A 316 28.10 -1.24 -21.86
N LEU A 317 27.99 -1.73 -20.63
CA LEU A 317 26.77 -2.25 -20.04
C LEU A 317 25.68 -1.16 -20.00
N LYS A 318 26.01 0.00 -19.42
CA LYS A 318 25.13 1.19 -19.35
C LYS A 318 24.83 1.82 -20.72
N ARG A 319 25.68 1.62 -21.74
CA ARG A 319 25.50 2.20 -23.09
C ARG A 319 24.80 1.29 -24.10
N LEU A 320 24.88 -0.02 -23.93
CA LEU A 320 24.24 -1.01 -24.80
C LEU A 320 22.95 -1.56 -24.19
N GLY A 321 22.87 -1.67 -22.86
CA GLY A 321 21.76 -2.30 -22.17
C GLY A 321 21.53 -3.72 -22.70
N LYS A 322 20.27 -4.05 -23.02
CA LYS A 322 19.87 -5.34 -23.60
C LYS A 322 20.58 -5.68 -24.93
N ASN A 323 21.10 -4.68 -25.66
CA ASN A 323 21.83 -4.91 -26.92
C ASN A 323 23.25 -5.49 -26.72
N LEU A 324 23.78 -5.51 -25.49
CA LEU A 324 25.06 -6.18 -25.19
C LEU A 324 25.01 -7.67 -25.59
N TRP A 325 23.88 -8.30 -25.33
CA TRP A 325 23.62 -9.74 -25.55
C TRP A 325 23.07 -10.07 -26.95
N HIS A 326 23.04 -9.12 -27.87
CA HIS A 326 22.47 -9.34 -29.20
C HIS A 326 23.36 -10.26 -30.05
N GLY A 327 22.79 -11.34 -30.57
CA GLY A 327 23.52 -12.35 -31.37
C GLY A 327 24.26 -13.42 -30.55
N GLU A 328 24.27 -13.30 -29.21
CA GLU A 328 24.96 -14.23 -28.32
C GLU A 328 24.09 -15.45 -27.95
N GLY A 329 24.72 -16.52 -27.48
CA GLY A 329 24.01 -17.69 -26.95
C GLY A 329 23.29 -17.41 -25.62
N PRO A 330 22.23 -18.15 -25.26
CA PRO A 330 21.44 -17.90 -24.05
C PRO A 330 22.24 -18.06 -22.76
N GLU A 331 23.28 -18.88 -22.77
CA GLU A 331 24.21 -19.11 -21.66
C GLU A 331 25.33 -18.05 -21.55
N TYR A 332 25.53 -17.22 -22.58
CA TYR A 332 26.65 -16.28 -22.62
C TYR A 332 26.67 -15.26 -21.47
N PRO A 333 25.54 -14.65 -21.02
CA PRO A 333 25.57 -13.75 -19.87
C PRO A 333 26.05 -14.44 -18.59
N GLN A 334 25.70 -15.72 -18.41
CA GLN A 334 26.14 -16.52 -17.27
C GLN A 334 27.64 -16.78 -17.30
N LEU A 335 28.22 -17.11 -18.47
CA LEU A 335 29.67 -17.25 -18.64
C LEU A 335 30.41 -15.95 -18.29
N VAL A 336 29.86 -14.79 -18.67
CA VAL A 336 30.43 -13.48 -18.33
C VAL A 336 30.36 -13.19 -16.82
N PHE A 337 29.30 -13.61 -16.14
CA PHE A 337 29.21 -13.50 -14.67
C PHE A 337 30.19 -14.44 -13.97
N ASP A 338 30.23 -15.72 -14.33
CA ASP A 338 31.14 -16.69 -13.70
C ASP A 338 32.62 -16.28 -13.91
N ALA A 339 32.99 -15.75 -15.08
CA ALA A 339 34.34 -15.23 -15.36
C ALA A 339 34.73 -14.01 -14.50
N PHE A 340 33.78 -13.12 -14.17
CA PHE A 340 34.00 -12.00 -13.25
C PHE A 340 34.04 -12.47 -11.78
N LYS A 341 33.14 -13.38 -11.41
CA LYS A 341 32.97 -13.93 -10.06
C LYS A 341 34.22 -14.64 -9.55
N ASP A 342 34.89 -15.42 -10.39
CA ASP A 342 36.03 -16.25 -9.96
C ASP A 342 37.39 -15.52 -10.07
N ASN A 343 37.39 -14.23 -10.45
CA ASN A 343 38.58 -13.39 -10.51
C ASN A 343 39.13 -13.07 -9.08
N PRO A 344 40.43 -13.29 -8.80
CA PRO A 344 41.03 -12.98 -7.50
C PRO A 344 41.30 -11.48 -7.30
N SER A 345 41.51 -10.70 -8.35
CA SER A 345 41.83 -9.26 -8.26
C SER A 345 40.61 -8.40 -7.94
N LEU A 346 39.40 -8.95 -8.12
CA LEU A 346 38.19 -8.44 -7.47
C LEU A 346 38.29 -8.51 -5.93
N ILE A 347 38.95 -9.53 -5.37
CA ILE A 347 39.13 -9.68 -3.92
C ILE A 347 40.15 -8.65 -3.41
N THR A 348 41.28 -8.50 -4.11
CA THR A 348 42.33 -7.52 -3.78
C THR A 348 41.78 -6.09 -3.72
N LEU A 349 40.97 -5.70 -4.72
CA LEU A 349 40.36 -4.37 -4.81
C LEU A 349 39.48 -4.01 -3.60
N LEU A 350 38.91 -5.00 -2.90
CA LEU A 350 38.10 -4.79 -1.69
C LEU A 350 38.94 -4.58 -0.43
N HIS A 351 40.17 -5.10 -0.41
CA HIS A 351 41.09 -5.02 0.74
C HIS A 351 42.03 -3.81 0.66
N GLU A 352 42.30 -3.29 -0.54
CA GLU A 352 43.17 -2.11 -0.74
C GLU A 352 42.49 -0.76 -0.44
N ASN A 353 41.16 -0.71 -0.41
CA ASN A 353 40.40 0.52 -0.18
C ASN A 353 39.81 0.54 1.24
N ASP A 354 39.87 1.69 1.93
CA ASP A 354 39.14 1.91 3.18
C ASP A 354 37.66 2.21 2.87
N LEU A 355 36.95 1.16 2.48
CA LEU A 355 35.55 1.20 2.04
C LEU A 355 34.57 1.57 3.16
N SER A 356 35.04 1.82 4.39
CA SER A 356 34.20 2.22 5.53
C SER A 356 33.47 3.56 5.34
N SER A 357 33.84 4.33 4.30
CA SER A 357 33.38 5.70 4.05
C SER A 357 32.67 5.95 2.70
N GLU A 358 32.76 5.03 1.72
CA GLU A 358 32.03 5.14 0.43
C GLU A 358 30.73 4.33 0.47
N ARG A 359 29.58 5.02 0.41
CA ARG A 359 28.25 4.38 0.44
C ARG A 359 27.89 3.63 -0.86
N ASP A 360 28.39 4.10 -2.00
CA ASP A 360 28.13 3.53 -3.33
C ASP A 360 29.48 3.26 -4.05
N PRO A 361 30.20 2.17 -3.74
CA PRO A 361 31.51 1.92 -4.32
C PRO A 361 31.41 1.69 -5.84
N TRP A 362 32.21 2.43 -6.61
CA TRP A 362 32.04 2.52 -8.06
C TRP A 362 32.12 1.17 -8.81
N PHE A 363 32.78 0.17 -8.20
CA PHE A 363 32.98 -1.16 -8.74
C PHE A 363 31.77 -2.10 -8.56
N PHE A 364 30.73 -1.69 -7.83
CA PHE A 364 29.43 -2.39 -7.80
C PHE A 364 28.42 -1.89 -8.86
N ASN A 365 28.70 -0.79 -9.56
CA ASN A 365 27.79 -0.20 -10.56
C ASN A 365 27.36 -1.16 -11.69
N TRP A 366 28.10 -2.26 -11.91
CA TRP A 366 27.68 -3.29 -12.88
C TRP A 366 26.42 -4.02 -12.41
N LEU A 367 26.23 -4.24 -11.10
CA LEU A 367 25.21 -5.15 -10.58
C LEU A 367 23.76 -4.76 -10.97
N PRO A 368 23.26 -3.54 -10.68
CA PRO A 368 21.89 -3.18 -11.05
C PRO A 368 21.69 -3.07 -12.57
N GLU A 369 22.67 -2.50 -13.28
CA GLU A 369 22.67 -2.40 -14.75
C GLU A 369 22.65 -3.79 -15.40
N TYR A 370 23.47 -4.72 -14.91
CA TYR A 370 23.61 -6.08 -15.41
C TYR A 370 22.30 -6.84 -15.24
N LEU A 371 21.75 -6.86 -14.02
CA LEU A 371 20.46 -7.48 -13.72
C LEU A 371 19.32 -6.90 -14.57
N PHE A 372 19.36 -5.60 -14.89
CA PHE A 372 18.43 -4.99 -15.84
C PHE A 372 18.65 -5.47 -17.28
N THR A 373 19.90 -5.60 -17.75
CA THR A 373 20.20 -6.09 -19.12
C THR A 373 19.79 -7.55 -19.35
N ILE A 374 19.89 -8.41 -18.33
CA ILE A 374 19.57 -9.84 -18.44
C ILE A 374 18.12 -10.19 -18.06
N ARG A 375 17.28 -9.21 -17.68
CA ARG A 375 15.91 -9.42 -17.16
C ARG A 375 15.01 -10.30 -18.03
N ASP A 376 15.18 -10.25 -19.36
CA ASP A 376 14.34 -10.96 -20.33
C ASP A 376 14.95 -12.31 -20.78
N GLN A 377 16.15 -12.66 -20.28
CA GLN A 377 16.91 -13.85 -20.72
C GLN A 377 16.50 -15.10 -19.93
N PRO A 378 16.55 -16.31 -20.53
CA PRO A 378 16.14 -17.54 -19.85
C PRO A 378 17.01 -17.87 -18.62
N VAL A 379 18.29 -17.50 -18.64
CA VAL A 379 19.24 -17.69 -17.53
C VAL A 379 19.02 -16.73 -16.36
N TYR A 380 18.09 -15.78 -16.44
CA TYR A 380 17.90 -14.73 -15.43
C TYR A 380 17.76 -15.29 -14.00
N THR A 381 16.97 -16.34 -13.82
CA THR A 381 16.74 -16.96 -12.50
C THR A 381 18.01 -17.61 -11.94
N GLU A 382 18.78 -18.32 -12.77
CA GLU A 382 20.01 -19.00 -12.35
C GLU A 382 21.11 -17.98 -12.03
N VAL A 383 21.26 -16.94 -12.86
CA VAL A 383 22.27 -15.90 -12.64
C VAL A 383 21.94 -15.04 -11.42
N VAL A 384 20.66 -14.70 -11.18
CA VAL A 384 20.25 -13.99 -9.94
C VAL A 384 20.54 -14.85 -8.70
N ALA A 385 20.24 -16.16 -8.74
CA ALA A 385 20.58 -17.08 -7.65
C ALA A 385 22.11 -17.16 -7.43
N LYS A 386 22.89 -17.41 -8.49
CA LYS A 386 24.37 -17.43 -8.45
C LYS A 386 24.99 -16.14 -7.92
N ILE A 387 24.39 -14.98 -8.24
CA ILE A 387 24.79 -13.68 -7.69
C ILE A 387 24.50 -13.63 -6.19
N THR A 388 23.28 -13.97 -5.74
CA THR A 388 22.95 -13.92 -4.31
C THR A 388 23.78 -14.94 -3.50
N ASP A 389 23.94 -16.18 -3.97
CA ASP A 389 24.85 -17.17 -3.40
C ASP A 389 26.27 -16.59 -3.23
N PHE A 390 26.83 -16.02 -4.30
CA PHE A 390 28.17 -15.43 -4.29
C PHE A 390 28.29 -14.29 -3.27
N MET A 391 27.41 -13.30 -3.33
CA MET A 391 27.40 -12.13 -2.43
C MET A 391 27.21 -12.53 -0.95
N LEU A 392 26.61 -13.69 -0.67
CA LEU A 392 26.39 -14.23 0.67
C LEU A 392 27.58 -15.04 1.22
N GLN A 393 28.58 -15.44 0.43
CA GLN A 393 29.68 -16.28 0.90
C GLN A 393 30.50 -15.63 2.03
N HIS A 394 30.35 -16.14 3.25
CA HIS A 394 30.91 -15.51 4.46
C HIS A 394 32.44 -15.51 4.51
N GLU A 395 33.09 -16.57 4.03
CA GLU A 395 34.55 -16.75 4.13
C GLU A 395 35.34 -15.86 3.16
N ARG A 396 34.80 -15.58 1.96
CA ARG A 396 35.54 -14.91 0.87
C ARG A 396 35.69 -13.40 1.05
N PHE A 397 34.81 -12.75 1.81
CA PHE A 397 34.71 -11.28 1.87
C PHE A 397 34.99 -10.64 3.23
N SER A 398 35.06 -11.43 4.31
CA SER A 398 35.42 -11.00 5.68
C SER A 398 34.87 -9.60 6.07
N THR A 399 35.70 -8.56 6.07
CA THR A 399 35.36 -7.17 6.46
C THR A 399 34.50 -6.43 5.44
N ALA A 400 34.58 -6.76 4.15
CA ALA A 400 33.80 -6.10 3.09
C ALA A 400 32.34 -6.59 3.01
N ARG A 401 31.99 -7.69 3.72
CA ARG A 401 30.67 -8.34 3.68
C ARG A 401 29.46 -7.40 3.90
N PRO A 402 29.47 -6.34 4.74
CA PRO A 402 28.34 -5.42 4.84
C PRO A 402 28.03 -4.73 3.50
N ILE A 403 29.06 -4.37 2.74
CA ILE A 403 28.97 -3.52 1.55
C ILE A 403 28.45 -4.32 0.35
N PHE A 404 28.81 -5.60 0.25
CA PHE A 404 28.17 -6.56 -0.66
C PHE A 404 26.67 -6.67 -0.44
N LEU A 405 26.26 -6.81 0.83
CA LEU A 405 24.86 -6.94 1.21
C LEU A 405 24.07 -5.65 1.02
N ASP A 406 24.68 -4.50 1.32
CA ASP A 406 24.10 -3.17 1.05
C ASP A 406 23.86 -2.95 -0.45
N SER A 407 24.88 -3.23 -1.29
CA SER A 407 24.77 -3.09 -2.73
C SER A 407 23.81 -4.09 -3.37
N LEU A 408 23.80 -5.35 -2.92
CA LEU A 408 22.84 -6.36 -3.36
C LEU A 408 21.42 -5.98 -2.98
N SER A 409 21.18 -5.64 -1.70
CA SER A 409 19.86 -5.26 -1.21
C SER A 409 19.35 -4.00 -1.91
N SER A 410 20.21 -2.99 -2.10
CA SER A 410 19.91 -1.78 -2.90
C SER A 410 19.52 -2.13 -4.33
N SER A 411 20.28 -3.00 -5.00
CA SER A 411 20.04 -3.39 -6.39
C SER A 411 18.72 -4.14 -6.55
N ILE A 412 18.42 -5.11 -5.67
CA ILE A 412 17.16 -5.86 -5.70
C ILE A 412 15.98 -4.94 -5.32
N TRP A 413 16.16 -4.03 -4.35
CA TRP A 413 15.14 -3.07 -3.95
C TRP A 413 14.77 -2.09 -5.08
N GLN A 414 15.76 -1.57 -5.81
CA GLN A 414 15.52 -0.76 -7.02
C GLN A 414 14.73 -1.55 -8.08
N LEU A 415 15.15 -2.78 -8.37
CA LEU A 415 14.46 -3.66 -9.33
C LEU A 415 13.02 -4.00 -8.90
N LEU A 416 12.73 -4.13 -7.60
CA LEU A 416 11.37 -4.33 -7.08
C LEU A 416 10.53 -3.05 -7.13
N LYS A 417 11.14 -1.89 -6.92
CA LYS A 417 10.48 -0.58 -6.99
C LYS A 417 10.02 -0.27 -8.42
N ASP A 418 10.86 -0.55 -9.40
CA ASP A 418 10.54 -0.37 -10.82
C ASP A 418 9.55 -1.42 -11.37
N GLN A 419 9.33 -2.52 -10.64
CA GLN A 419 8.36 -3.58 -11.00
C GLN A 419 6.88 -3.20 -10.75
N ASN A 420 6.56 -2.02 -10.24
CA ASN A 420 5.17 -1.57 -10.04
C ASN A 420 4.39 -1.33 -11.36
N LEU A 421 4.98 -1.58 -12.53
CA LEU A 421 4.38 -1.40 -13.87
C LEU A 421 4.27 -2.69 -14.70
N ASP A 422 5.13 -3.70 -14.47
CA ASP A 422 5.17 -4.94 -15.24
C ASP A 422 5.23 -6.14 -14.28
N GLY A 423 4.42 -7.17 -14.56
CA GLY A 423 4.10 -8.27 -13.63
C GLY A 423 5.31 -8.93 -12.95
N ALA A 424 5.13 -9.27 -11.67
CA ALA A 424 6.20 -9.72 -10.77
C ALA A 424 7.08 -10.85 -11.34
N ASN A 425 8.39 -10.61 -11.37
CA ASN A 425 9.37 -11.63 -11.71
C ASN A 425 9.45 -12.68 -10.59
N SER A 426 8.83 -13.84 -10.83
CA SER A 426 8.92 -15.00 -9.92
C SER A 426 10.36 -15.41 -9.62
N ALA A 427 11.29 -15.19 -10.55
CA ALA A 427 12.72 -15.37 -10.37
C ALA A 427 13.26 -14.66 -9.10
N ILE A 428 13.06 -13.34 -8.99
CA ILE A 428 13.50 -12.56 -7.82
C ILE A 428 12.72 -13.00 -6.57
N SER A 429 11.41 -13.28 -6.73
CA SER A 429 10.56 -13.73 -5.62
C SER A 429 11.08 -15.03 -4.98
N ASN A 430 11.50 -15.99 -5.81
CA ASN A 430 12.02 -17.29 -5.37
C ASN A 430 13.39 -17.13 -4.72
N VAL A 431 14.30 -16.34 -5.30
CA VAL A 431 15.65 -16.13 -4.74
C VAL A 431 15.57 -15.42 -3.38
N LEU A 432 14.70 -14.44 -3.22
CA LEU A 432 14.47 -13.78 -1.92
C LEU A 432 13.93 -14.74 -0.84
N ASP A 433 13.10 -15.72 -1.21
CA ASP A 433 12.57 -16.71 -0.27
C ASP A 433 13.59 -17.82 0.06
N ILE A 434 14.41 -18.24 -0.93
CA ILE A 434 15.53 -19.19 -0.74
C ILE A 434 16.57 -18.62 0.24
N HIS A 435 16.93 -17.34 0.12
CA HIS A 435 17.92 -16.70 0.98
C HIS A 435 17.30 -15.89 2.14
N ALA A 436 16.03 -16.17 2.48
CA ALA A 436 15.29 -15.44 3.50
C ALA A 436 16.00 -15.41 4.86
N GLU A 437 16.57 -16.53 5.32
CA GLU A 437 17.33 -16.61 6.57
C GLU A 437 18.53 -15.65 6.57
N ALA A 438 19.30 -15.61 5.48
CA ALA A 438 20.47 -14.74 5.37
C ALA A 438 20.09 -13.24 5.35
N LEU A 439 19.01 -12.87 4.67
CA LEU A 439 18.53 -11.47 4.61
C LEU A 439 17.93 -11.03 5.95
N VAL A 440 17.11 -11.88 6.57
CA VAL A 440 16.46 -11.58 7.86
C VAL A 440 17.47 -11.57 9.02
N THR A 441 18.45 -12.48 9.03
CA THR A 441 19.53 -12.45 10.05
C THR A 441 20.41 -11.21 9.89
N VAL A 442 20.66 -10.72 8.67
CA VAL A 442 21.34 -9.43 8.46
C VAL A 442 20.49 -8.28 9.01
N ALA A 443 19.20 -8.22 8.68
CA ALA A 443 18.32 -7.12 9.06
C ALA A 443 18.01 -7.01 10.56
N PHE A 444 17.91 -8.14 11.29
CA PHE A 444 17.38 -8.17 12.67
C PHE A 444 18.26 -8.89 13.72
N ALA A 445 19.17 -9.80 13.33
CA ALA A 445 19.90 -10.60 14.33
C ALA A 445 21.07 -9.84 14.99
N HIS A 446 21.30 -10.12 16.28
CA HIS A 446 22.31 -9.45 17.11
C HIS A 446 23.74 -9.50 16.54
N SER A 447 24.10 -10.57 15.81
CA SER A 447 25.40 -10.73 15.16
C SER A 447 25.79 -9.57 14.23
N HIS A 448 24.80 -8.88 13.66
CA HIS A 448 24.99 -7.78 12.72
C HIS A 448 24.66 -6.40 13.34
N GLN A 449 24.54 -6.28 14.68
CA GLN A 449 24.21 -4.99 15.33
C GLN A 449 25.37 -3.98 15.39
N LYS A 450 26.58 -4.34 14.95
CA LYS A 450 27.76 -3.45 14.90
C LYS A 450 27.57 -2.23 13.99
N ALA A 451 28.42 -1.21 14.17
CA ALA A 451 28.39 0.02 13.38
C ALA A 451 28.66 -0.20 11.88
N GLU A 452 29.66 -1.04 11.54
CA GLU A 452 29.98 -1.52 10.18
C GLU A 452 28.76 -2.03 9.39
N TRP A 453 27.79 -2.58 10.12
CA TRP A 453 26.60 -3.24 9.60
C TRP A 453 25.36 -2.35 9.57
N LYS A 454 25.48 -1.05 9.90
CA LYS A 454 24.33 -0.15 10.00
C LYS A 454 23.64 0.06 8.64
N THR A 455 24.37 0.50 7.62
CA THR A 455 23.78 0.82 6.31
C THR A 455 23.20 -0.43 5.63
N ALA A 456 23.95 -1.54 5.66
CA ALA A 456 23.49 -2.84 5.18
C ALA A 456 22.20 -3.33 5.87
N ARG A 457 22.03 -3.04 7.18
CA ARG A 457 20.78 -3.31 7.91
C ARG A 457 19.63 -2.43 7.44
N GLU A 458 19.83 -1.12 7.39
CA GLU A 458 18.82 -0.14 6.95
C GLU A 458 18.27 -0.52 5.57
N VAL A 459 19.15 -0.75 4.59
CA VAL A 459 18.76 -1.10 3.22
C VAL A 459 18.16 -2.52 3.11
N THR A 460 18.63 -3.49 3.90
CA THR A 460 18.03 -4.84 3.90
C THR A 460 16.65 -4.85 4.58
N ARG A 461 16.43 -3.98 5.60
CA ARG A 461 15.10 -3.74 6.18
C ARG A 461 14.17 -3.08 5.17
N ASP A 462 14.62 -2.07 4.42
CA ASP A 462 13.83 -1.44 3.34
C ASP A 462 13.46 -2.44 2.23
N LEU A 463 14.39 -3.33 1.85
CA LEU A 463 14.13 -4.44 0.92
C LEU A 463 13.06 -5.39 1.47
N ILE A 464 13.20 -5.85 2.71
CA ILE A 464 12.24 -6.75 3.36
C ILE A 464 10.87 -6.06 3.45
N HIS A 465 10.78 -4.86 4.04
CA HIS A 465 9.54 -4.09 4.15
C HIS A 465 8.84 -3.92 2.80
N THR A 466 9.57 -3.54 1.75
CA THR A 466 9.04 -3.41 0.38
C THR A 466 8.53 -4.75 -0.17
N THR A 467 9.23 -5.85 0.13
CA THR A 467 8.86 -7.21 -0.28
C THR A 467 7.58 -7.70 0.41
N LEU A 468 7.48 -7.53 1.74
CA LEU A 468 6.28 -7.86 2.51
C LEU A 468 5.08 -7.03 2.04
N MET A 469 5.26 -5.71 1.88
CA MET A 469 4.20 -4.83 1.37
C MET A 469 3.71 -5.23 -0.03
N GLN A 470 4.57 -5.81 -0.88
CA GLN A 470 4.13 -6.36 -2.17
C GLN A 470 3.34 -7.67 -2.01
N ASP A 471 3.71 -8.56 -1.07
CA ASP A 471 2.90 -9.75 -0.76
C ASP A 471 1.50 -9.36 -0.25
N LEU A 472 1.39 -8.32 0.58
CA LEU A 472 0.11 -7.83 1.09
C LEU A 472 -0.77 -7.20 0.00
N ARG A 473 -0.16 -6.49 -0.97
CA ARG A 473 -0.86 -6.06 -2.19
C ARG A 473 -1.34 -7.25 -3.02
N ASN A 474 -0.46 -8.24 -3.25
CA ASN A 474 -0.80 -9.45 -3.99
C ASN A 474 -1.99 -10.21 -3.33
N ILE A 475 -2.07 -10.25 -2.00
CA ILE A 475 -3.23 -10.76 -1.25
C ILE A 475 -4.47 -9.92 -1.56
N ASN A 476 -4.45 -8.61 -1.33
CA ASN A 476 -5.62 -7.74 -1.50
C ASN A 476 -6.17 -7.75 -2.94
N ASP A 477 -5.29 -7.76 -3.95
CA ASP A 477 -5.67 -7.82 -5.36
C ASP A 477 -6.25 -9.20 -5.72
N THR A 478 -5.79 -10.26 -5.04
CA THR A 478 -6.35 -11.61 -5.17
C THR A 478 -7.75 -11.72 -4.55
N ILE A 479 -7.97 -11.13 -3.37
CA ILE A 479 -9.30 -11.02 -2.75
C ILE A 479 -10.24 -10.21 -3.65
N SER A 480 -9.74 -9.09 -4.21
CA SER A 480 -10.48 -8.26 -5.17
C SER A 480 -10.88 -9.05 -6.42
N ARG A 481 -9.98 -9.85 -7.02
CA ARG A 481 -10.32 -10.75 -8.14
C ARG A 481 -11.36 -11.80 -7.76
N CYS A 482 -11.26 -12.43 -6.58
CA CYS A 482 -12.25 -13.40 -6.10
C CYS A 482 -13.65 -12.76 -5.98
N THR A 483 -13.77 -11.54 -5.45
CA THR A 483 -15.07 -10.85 -5.32
C THR A 483 -15.67 -10.41 -6.64
N VAL A 484 -14.85 -10.05 -7.63
CA VAL A 484 -15.34 -9.80 -9.01
C VAL A 484 -15.96 -11.06 -9.61
N VAL A 485 -15.33 -12.23 -9.44
CA VAL A 485 -15.90 -13.52 -9.89
C VAL A 485 -17.19 -13.87 -9.13
N LEU A 486 -17.29 -13.58 -7.83
CA LEU A 486 -18.53 -13.73 -7.06
C LEU A 486 -19.65 -12.82 -7.60
N ALA A 487 -19.38 -11.54 -7.82
CA ALA A 487 -20.35 -10.58 -8.35
C ALA A 487 -20.84 -10.93 -9.76
N LEU A 488 -19.96 -11.49 -10.61
CA LEU A 488 -20.34 -12.01 -11.94
C LEU A 488 -21.19 -13.29 -11.83
N SER A 489 -20.86 -14.19 -10.91
CA SER A 489 -21.60 -15.44 -10.69
C SER A 489 -23.02 -15.18 -10.16
N LEU A 490 -23.18 -14.22 -9.25
CA LEU A 490 -24.48 -13.78 -8.75
C LEU A 490 -25.35 -13.16 -9.86
N LYS A 491 -24.78 -12.26 -10.68
CA LYS A 491 -25.49 -11.69 -11.85
C LYS A 491 -25.90 -12.73 -12.90
N LYS A 492 -25.19 -13.85 -12.99
CA LYS A 492 -25.60 -14.98 -13.86
C LYS A 492 -26.79 -15.75 -13.28
N ALA A 493 -26.93 -15.87 -11.96
CA ALA A 493 -28.07 -16.58 -11.36
C ALA A 493 -29.43 -15.94 -11.75
N GLU A 494 -29.43 -14.65 -12.07
CA GLU A 494 -30.59 -13.91 -12.59
C GLU A 494 -30.83 -14.08 -14.11
N LYS A 495 -29.85 -14.58 -14.88
CA LYS A 495 -29.87 -14.61 -16.36
C LYS A 495 -29.22 -15.86 -16.97
N ASP A 496 -30.07 -16.87 -17.11
CA ASP A 496 -30.07 -18.00 -18.05
C ASP A 496 -28.72 -18.55 -18.61
N GLY A 497 -28.40 -19.79 -18.21
CA GLY A 497 -27.60 -20.76 -18.98
C GLY A 497 -26.11 -20.49 -19.20
N SER A 498 -25.77 -19.44 -19.95
CA SER A 498 -24.47 -19.26 -20.64
C SER A 498 -23.24 -19.29 -19.72
N LYS A 499 -22.17 -20.03 -20.10
CA LYS A 499 -20.92 -20.07 -19.31
C LYS A 499 -20.25 -18.70 -19.32
N PRO A 500 -19.83 -18.15 -18.16
CA PRO A 500 -19.12 -16.88 -18.13
C PRO A 500 -17.73 -17.03 -18.75
N ARG A 501 -17.40 -16.19 -19.74
CA ARG A 501 -16.01 -15.95 -20.14
C ARG A 501 -15.47 -14.83 -19.26
N ILE A 502 -14.60 -15.17 -18.32
CA ILE A 502 -13.89 -14.20 -17.49
C ILE A 502 -12.47 -14.09 -18.05
N HIS A 503 -12.16 -12.98 -18.72
CA HIS A 503 -10.80 -12.69 -19.17
C HIS A 503 -9.97 -12.13 -18.00
N ASP A 504 -9.57 -12.97 -17.04
CA ASP A 504 -8.49 -12.62 -16.09
C ASP A 504 -7.16 -12.72 -16.85
N ASN A 505 -6.73 -11.59 -17.43
CA ASN A 505 -5.55 -11.47 -18.29
C ASN A 505 -5.46 -12.53 -19.40
N GLY A 506 -6.61 -12.97 -19.91
CA GLY A 506 -6.73 -13.98 -20.98
C GLY A 506 -6.64 -15.44 -20.55
N ARG A 507 -6.73 -15.79 -19.25
CA ARG A 507 -6.62 -17.17 -18.75
C ARG A 507 -7.97 -17.74 -18.29
N ASP A 508 -8.25 -18.99 -18.64
CA ASP A 508 -9.45 -19.75 -18.23
C ASP A 508 -9.35 -20.39 -16.82
N ASN A 509 -8.26 -20.14 -16.07
CA ASN A 509 -8.02 -20.74 -14.75
C ASN A 509 -7.26 -19.79 -13.82
N MET A 510 -7.68 -19.73 -12.55
CA MET A 510 -6.97 -18.99 -11.51
C MET A 510 -5.75 -19.77 -11.01
N ALA A 511 -4.57 -19.15 -11.09
CA ALA A 511 -3.36 -19.64 -10.43
C ALA A 511 -3.43 -19.39 -8.91
N PRO A 512 -2.87 -20.27 -8.07
CA PRO A 512 -2.80 -20.05 -6.61
C PRO A 512 -1.96 -18.81 -6.28
N LEU A 513 -2.21 -18.22 -5.11
CA LEU A 513 -1.34 -17.18 -4.55
C LEU A 513 -0.08 -17.82 -3.97
N ALA A 514 1.06 -17.15 -4.15
CA ALA A 514 2.30 -17.41 -3.43
C ALA A 514 2.77 -16.10 -2.76
N ILE A 515 3.38 -16.24 -1.58
CA ILE A 515 4.04 -15.18 -0.80
C ILE A 515 5.43 -15.68 -0.38
N ARG A 516 6.30 -14.80 0.14
CA ARG A 516 7.62 -15.20 0.64
C ARG A 516 7.51 -15.79 2.05
N GLU A 517 7.02 -17.02 2.12
CA GLU A 517 6.73 -17.70 3.40
C GLU A 517 7.93 -17.77 4.35
N GLN A 518 9.15 -17.95 3.84
CA GLN A 518 10.34 -18.08 4.68
C GLN A 518 10.74 -16.73 5.28
N ILE A 519 10.54 -15.63 4.55
CA ILE A 519 10.78 -14.28 5.10
C ILE A 519 9.82 -14.03 6.27
N TRP A 520 8.52 -14.29 6.11
CA TRP A 520 7.53 -14.14 7.18
C TRP A 520 7.84 -14.99 8.41
N LYS A 521 8.18 -16.28 8.22
CA LYS A 521 8.51 -17.20 9.31
C LYS A 521 9.79 -16.78 10.06
N ASN A 522 10.84 -16.43 9.33
CA ASN A 522 12.15 -16.12 9.92
C ASN A 522 12.15 -14.77 10.66
N ILE A 523 11.33 -13.79 10.25
CA ILE A 523 11.23 -12.49 10.94
C ILE A 523 10.89 -12.69 12.42
N TYR A 524 9.87 -13.48 12.74
CA TYR A 524 9.47 -13.72 14.14
C TYR A 524 10.51 -14.50 14.96
N VAL A 525 11.43 -15.22 14.31
CA VAL A 525 12.53 -15.96 14.96
C VAL A 525 13.72 -15.04 15.30
N HIS A 526 13.97 -14.02 14.47
CA HIS A 526 15.16 -13.16 14.60
C HIS A 526 14.90 -11.75 15.14
N VAL A 527 13.69 -11.19 15.00
CA VAL A 527 13.32 -9.93 15.64
C VAL A 527 13.35 -10.12 17.16
N ARG A 528 14.15 -9.28 17.84
CA ARG A 528 14.25 -9.25 19.30
C ARG A 528 13.54 -8.02 19.85
N PRO A 529 12.89 -8.08 21.03
CA PRO A 529 12.19 -6.94 21.61
C PRO A 529 13.01 -5.64 21.74
N PHE A 530 14.32 -5.74 21.91
CA PHE A 530 15.23 -4.58 21.94
C PHE A 530 15.48 -3.90 20.57
N ASP A 531 15.11 -4.52 19.44
CA ASP A 531 15.18 -3.93 18.10
C ASP A 531 13.90 -3.13 17.80
N THR A 532 13.73 -2.03 18.53
CA THR A 532 12.49 -1.24 18.56
C THR A 532 12.10 -0.68 17.18
N GLU A 533 13.09 -0.31 16.37
CA GLU A 533 12.93 0.13 14.98
C GLU A 533 12.47 -1.03 14.07
N GLY A 534 13.06 -2.22 14.23
CA GLY A 534 12.64 -3.42 13.51
C GLY A 534 11.19 -3.82 13.84
N ILE A 535 10.78 -3.70 15.11
CA ILE A 535 9.42 -3.97 15.56
C ILE A 535 8.44 -2.94 15.01
N ALA A 536 8.76 -1.65 15.03
CA ALA A 536 7.95 -0.60 14.43
C ALA A 536 7.74 -0.85 12.92
N SER A 537 8.79 -1.27 12.19
CA SER A 537 8.68 -1.67 10.78
C SER A 537 7.69 -2.83 10.59
N VAL A 538 7.83 -3.92 11.35
CA VAL A 538 6.92 -5.09 11.28
C VAL A 538 5.48 -4.71 11.66
N LEU A 539 5.27 -3.89 12.68
CA LEU A 539 3.95 -3.38 13.09
C LEU A 539 3.28 -2.59 11.97
N SER A 540 4.00 -1.69 11.30
CA SER A 540 3.46 -0.87 10.21
C SER A 540 2.96 -1.72 9.03
N VAL A 541 3.72 -2.78 8.68
CA VAL A 541 3.34 -3.77 7.65
C VAL A 541 2.09 -4.53 8.08
N LEU A 542 2.09 -5.11 9.29
CA LEU A 542 0.95 -5.88 9.82
C LEU A 542 -0.33 -5.05 9.93
N ALA A 543 -0.22 -3.77 10.31
CA ALA A 543 -1.35 -2.88 10.48
C ALA A 543 -2.10 -2.57 9.17
N THR A 544 -1.47 -2.78 8.00
CA THR A 544 -2.20 -2.75 6.72
C THR A 544 -3.17 -3.93 6.57
N THR A 545 -2.85 -5.10 7.15
CA THR A 545 -3.68 -6.32 7.15
C THR A 545 -4.79 -6.32 8.19
N ALA A 546 -4.82 -5.36 9.11
CA ALA A 546 -5.72 -5.35 10.26
C ALA A 546 -7.22 -5.43 9.89
N HIS A 547 -7.57 -5.02 8.67
CA HIS A 547 -8.93 -5.06 8.12
C HIS A 547 -9.33 -6.42 7.49
N LEU A 548 -8.37 -7.32 7.25
CA LEU A 548 -8.59 -8.62 6.62
C LEU A 548 -8.94 -9.69 7.65
N ASP A 549 -9.79 -10.62 7.27
CA ASP A 549 -10.13 -11.82 8.06
C ASP A 549 -10.12 -13.07 7.15
N CYS A 550 -10.15 -14.26 7.75
CA CYS A 550 -10.12 -15.52 7.02
C CYS A 550 -11.40 -15.68 6.16
N ILE A 551 -11.22 -16.01 4.90
CA ILE A 551 -12.28 -16.01 3.89
C ILE A 551 -13.13 -17.25 4.02
N LEU A 552 -14.44 -17.06 4.18
CA LEU A 552 -15.40 -18.13 4.33
C LEU A 552 -15.77 -18.68 2.96
N LYS A 553 -15.36 -19.92 2.65
CA LYS A 553 -15.75 -20.61 1.40
C LYS A 553 -17.26 -20.64 1.15
N SER A 554 -18.08 -20.59 2.21
CA SER A 554 -19.54 -20.48 2.14
C SER A 554 -20.01 -19.15 1.52
N SER A 555 -19.32 -18.03 1.75
CA SER A 555 -19.60 -16.74 1.11
C SER A 555 -19.44 -16.81 -0.41
N PHE A 556 -18.48 -17.62 -0.87
CA PHE A 556 -18.12 -17.78 -2.27
C PHE A 556 -18.83 -18.97 -2.95
N ALA A 557 -19.75 -19.66 -2.26
CA ALA A 557 -20.40 -20.88 -2.76
C ALA A 557 -21.01 -20.76 -4.18
N PRO A 558 -21.68 -19.65 -4.59
CA PRO A 558 -22.18 -19.48 -5.95
C PRO A 558 -21.08 -19.43 -7.04
N ALA A 559 -19.85 -19.12 -6.65
CA ALA A 559 -18.70 -18.94 -7.53
C ALA A 559 -17.70 -20.12 -7.51
N LEU A 560 -17.78 -21.04 -6.54
CA LEU A 560 -16.84 -22.18 -6.41
C LEU A 560 -16.79 -23.12 -7.63
N HIS A 561 -17.75 -23.01 -8.56
CA HIS A 561 -17.70 -23.67 -9.87
C HIS A 561 -16.66 -23.10 -10.84
N PHE A 562 -16.02 -21.97 -10.53
CA PHE A 562 -14.97 -21.37 -11.35
C PHE A 562 -13.62 -22.10 -11.15
N PRO A 563 -12.91 -22.50 -12.23
CA PRO A 563 -11.62 -23.19 -12.13
C PRO A 563 -10.58 -22.45 -11.28
N GLY A 564 -9.94 -23.18 -10.37
CA GLY A 564 -8.90 -22.67 -9.48
C GLY A 564 -9.41 -21.93 -8.24
N LEU A 565 -10.64 -21.39 -8.23
CA LEU A 565 -11.09 -20.47 -7.17
C LEU A 565 -11.02 -21.07 -5.75
N SER A 566 -11.42 -22.33 -5.53
CA SER A 566 -11.31 -22.92 -4.19
C SER A 566 -9.85 -23.00 -3.71
N VAL A 567 -8.91 -23.35 -4.59
CA VAL A 567 -7.49 -23.46 -4.25
C VAL A 567 -6.89 -22.08 -4.01
N LEU A 568 -7.35 -21.07 -4.75
CA LEU A 568 -6.98 -19.68 -4.53
C LEU A 568 -7.44 -19.19 -3.15
N LEU A 569 -8.68 -19.47 -2.77
CA LEU A 569 -9.22 -19.14 -1.43
C LEU A 569 -8.46 -19.88 -0.30
N ASP A 570 -8.06 -21.13 -0.51
CA ASP A 570 -7.18 -21.86 0.42
C ASP A 570 -5.81 -21.18 0.54
N SER A 571 -5.17 -20.81 -0.58
CA SER A 571 -3.86 -20.14 -0.56
C SER A 571 -3.90 -18.77 0.11
N VAL A 572 -4.97 -17.97 -0.07
CA VAL A 572 -5.13 -16.69 0.63
C VAL A 572 -5.28 -16.90 2.14
N ASN A 573 -6.08 -17.87 2.57
CA ASN A 573 -6.24 -18.17 4.00
C ASN A 573 -4.93 -18.64 4.64
N HIS A 574 -4.15 -19.48 3.94
CA HIS A 574 -2.84 -19.93 4.42
C HIS A 574 -1.80 -18.80 4.46
N SER A 575 -1.79 -17.91 3.46
CA SER A 575 -0.98 -16.68 3.51
C SER A 575 -1.31 -15.82 4.72
N LEU A 576 -2.61 -15.58 5.00
CA LEU A 576 -3.03 -14.82 6.17
C LEU A 576 -2.64 -15.48 7.50
N GLU A 577 -2.70 -16.81 7.59
CA GLU A 577 -2.26 -17.59 8.75
C GLU A 577 -0.76 -17.42 9.02
N ILE A 578 0.09 -17.58 7.99
CA ILE A 578 1.54 -17.42 8.08
C ILE A 578 1.93 -16.01 8.53
N ILE A 579 1.27 -14.97 7.99
CA ILE A 579 1.48 -13.56 8.35
C ILE A 579 1.21 -13.28 9.84
N ARG A 580 0.33 -14.06 10.49
CA ARG A 580 -0.17 -13.78 11.85
C ARG A 580 0.51 -14.62 12.94
N SER A 581 0.86 -15.86 12.61
CA SER A 581 1.17 -16.91 13.59
C SER A 581 2.24 -16.54 14.64
N GLY A 582 3.32 -15.85 14.25
CA GLY A 582 4.40 -15.48 15.18
C GLY A 582 4.20 -14.16 15.97
N PHE A 583 3.17 -13.36 15.67
CA PHE A 583 3.02 -12.03 16.28
C PHE A 583 2.64 -12.09 17.77
N SER A 584 1.79 -13.04 18.17
CA SER A 584 1.40 -13.19 19.57
C SER A 584 2.57 -13.68 20.44
N GLU A 585 3.49 -14.45 19.88
CA GLU A 585 4.66 -14.95 20.62
C GLU A 585 5.63 -13.80 20.91
N LEU A 586 6.00 -13.02 19.88
CA LEU A 586 6.85 -11.83 19.98
C LEU A 586 6.35 -10.81 21.02
N THR A 587 5.04 -10.62 21.13
CA THR A 587 4.42 -9.65 22.07
C THR A 587 4.26 -10.19 23.49
N SER A 588 4.46 -11.50 23.73
CA SER A 588 4.24 -12.15 25.04
C SER A 588 5.49 -12.27 25.92
N GLY A 589 6.68 -12.01 25.38
CA GLY A 589 7.95 -12.21 26.09
C GLY A 589 8.29 -11.13 27.11
N TYR A 590 8.90 -11.51 28.24
CA TYR A 590 9.35 -10.59 29.29
C TYR A 590 10.27 -9.46 28.79
N GLU A 591 11.11 -9.75 27.78
CA GLU A 591 11.95 -8.75 27.11
C GLU A 591 11.15 -7.59 26.47
N MET A 592 9.89 -7.83 26.05
CA MET A 592 9.02 -6.81 25.46
C MET A 592 8.54 -5.79 26.50
N SER A 593 8.36 -6.17 27.77
CA SER A 593 8.01 -5.23 28.84
C SER A 593 9.08 -4.16 29.06
N MET A 594 10.35 -4.47 28.80
CA MET A 594 11.45 -3.50 28.89
C MET A 594 11.54 -2.57 27.66
N ALA A 595 10.88 -2.91 26.55
CA ALA A 595 11.02 -2.24 25.26
C ALA A 595 9.73 -1.56 24.75
N ALA A 596 8.54 -1.98 25.21
CA ALA A 596 7.25 -1.56 24.67
C ALA A 596 7.05 -0.03 24.65
N SER A 597 7.46 0.66 25.72
CA SER A 597 7.44 2.13 25.77
C SER A 597 8.34 2.79 24.71
N GLN A 598 9.49 2.18 24.39
CA GLN A 598 10.39 2.66 23.33
C GLN A 598 9.87 2.32 21.92
N VAL A 599 9.20 1.18 21.76
CA VAL A 599 8.50 0.81 20.50
C VAL A 599 7.41 1.85 20.20
N LEU A 600 6.58 2.21 21.18
CA LEU A 600 5.52 3.20 21.04
C LEU A 600 6.01 4.64 20.78
N GLN A 601 7.27 4.96 21.11
CA GLN A 601 7.89 6.26 20.81
C GLN A 601 8.34 6.41 19.35
N HIS A 602 8.39 5.34 18.54
CA HIS A 602 8.67 5.44 17.11
C HIS A 602 7.45 5.99 16.35
N SER A 603 7.64 7.05 15.56
CA SER A 603 6.54 7.74 14.87
C SER A 603 5.74 6.82 13.94
N GLY A 604 4.41 6.87 14.06
CA GLY A 604 3.45 6.02 13.37
C GLY A 604 3.12 4.71 14.10
N THR A 605 3.87 4.34 15.14
CA THR A 605 3.71 3.03 15.79
C THR A 605 2.46 2.98 16.67
N ALA A 606 2.10 4.07 17.36
CA ALA A 606 0.85 4.12 18.12
C ALA A 606 -0.37 4.11 17.18
N LYS A 607 -0.27 4.79 16.02
CA LYS A 607 -1.29 4.76 14.95
C LYS A 607 -1.54 3.34 14.44
N ASP A 608 -0.46 2.60 14.18
CA ASP A 608 -0.53 1.23 13.65
C ASP A 608 -0.92 0.19 14.72
N ILE A 609 -0.57 0.41 16.00
CA ILE A 609 -1.11 -0.35 17.14
C ILE A 609 -2.62 -0.14 17.30
N VAL A 610 -3.14 1.10 17.17
CA VAL A 610 -4.60 1.34 17.19
C VAL A 610 -5.31 0.58 16.06
N LYS A 611 -4.74 0.56 14.85
CA LYS A 611 -5.30 -0.21 13.73
C LYS A 611 -5.35 -1.72 14.04
N LEU A 612 -4.30 -2.28 14.64
CA LEU A 612 -4.26 -3.68 15.06
C LEU A 612 -5.25 -3.98 16.21
N MET A 613 -5.37 -3.08 17.20
CA MET A 613 -6.39 -3.17 18.26
C MET A 613 -7.83 -3.08 17.74
N LEU A 614 -8.06 -2.50 16.57
CA LEU A 614 -9.38 -2.45 15.91
C LEU A 614 -9.65 -3.67 14.98
N SER A 615 -8.69 -4.58 14.82
CA SER A 615 -8.82 -5.79 13.98
C SER A 615 -9.87 -6.78 14.54
N PRO A 616 -10.54 -7.61 13.71
CA PRO A 616 -11.32 -8.76 14.18
C PRO A 616 -10.47 -9.96 14.57
N VAL A 617 -9.17 -9.98 14.20
CA VAL A 617 -8.27 -11.10 14.42
C VAL A 617 -7.77 -11.09 15.87
N ALA A 618 -8.01 -12.17 16.60
CA ALA A 618 -7.68 -12.27 18.02
C ALA A 618 -6.18 -12.07 18.31
N ASP A 619 -5.30 -12.60 17.46
CA ASP A 619 -3.85 -12.58 17.68
C ASP A 619 -3.26 -11.17 17.43
N LEU A 620 -3.75 -10.48 16.40
CA LEU A 620 -3.37 -9.08 16.11
C LEU A 620 -3.93 -8.13 17.19
N HIS A 621 -5.19 -8.32 17.58
CA HIS A 621 -5.83 -7.54 18.63
C HIS A 621 -5.14 -7.73 19.99
N GLY A 622 -4.91 -8.99 20.38
CA GLY A 622 -4.31 -9.38 21.65
C GLY A 622 -2.83 -8.99 21.75
N GLY A 623 -2.05 -9.19 20.70
CA GLY A 623 -0.64 -8.78 20.67
C GLY A 623 -0.47 -7.26 20.74
N ALA A 624 -1.30 -6.50 20.00
CA ALA A 624 -1.27 -5.04 20.05
C ALA A 624 -1.70 -4.50 21.43
N MET A 625 -2.74 -5.09 22.04
CA MET A 625 -3.14 -4.76 23.41
C MET A 625 -2.03 -5.12 24.42
N GLY A 626 -1.37 -6.26 24.24
CA GLY A 626 -0.25 -6.71 25.07
C GLY A 626 0.93 -5.75 25.09
N ILE A 627 1.29 -5.14 23.95
CA ILE A 627 2.31 -4.07 23.90
C ILE A 627 1.87 -2.86 24.74
N VAL A 628 0.60 -2.46 24.67
CA VAL A 628 0.09 -1.31 25.43
C VAL A 628 0.07 -1.60 26.94
N THR A 629 -0.48 -2.74 27.37
CA THR A 629 -0.47 -3.17 28.77
C THR A 629 0.95 -3.29 29.33
N GLN A 630 1.94 -3.63 28.50
CA GLN A 630 3.35 -3.72 28.88
C GLN A 630 4.10 -2.38 28.88
N ALA A 631 3.58 -1.35 28.19
CA ALA A 631 4.13 0.01 28.20
C ALA A 631 3.50 0.89 29.30
N ASP A 632 2.38 0.45 29.88
CA ASP A 632 1.64 1.16 30.93
C ASP A 632 1.98 0.65 32.33
N ASP A 633 2.86 1.36 33.04
CA ASP A 633 3.11 1.19 34.48
C ASP A 633 1.82 1.26 35.35
N GLY A 634 0.73 1.81 34.81
CA GLY A 634 -0.58 1.94 35.47
C GLY A 634 -1.43 0.66 35.49
N GLY A 635 -1.10 -0.36 34.70
CA GLY A 635 -1.82 -1.65 34.69
C GLY A 635 -3.13 -1.65 33.90
N SER A 636 -3.12 -1.17 32.66
CA SER A 636 -4.25 -1.28 31.71
C SER A 636 -4.59 -2.73 31.34
N ASP A 637 -5.32 -3.42 32.22
CA ASP A 637 -5.75 -4.82 32.07
C ASP A 637 -6.86 -5.04 31.01
N CYS A 638 -7.60 -4.00 30.60
CA CYS A 638 -8.64 -4.14 29.58
C CYS A 638 -8.49 -3.19 28.37
N ARG A 639 -9.11 -3.60 27.26
CA ARG A 639 -9.13 -2.86 25.98
C ARG A 639 -9.53 -1.38 26.12
N ARG A 640 -10.46 -1.04 27.02
CA ARG A 640 -10.91 0.35 27.22
C ARG A 640 -9.86 1.19 27.92
N GLU A 641 -9.13 0.63 28.88
CA GLU A 641 -7.99 1.29 29.52
C GLU A 641 -6.83 1.46 28.53
N CYS A 642 -6.52 0.42 27.74
CA CYS A 642 -5.53 0.51 26.67
C CYS A 642 -5.86 1.61 25.63
N PHE A 643 -7.13 1.73 25.21
CA PHE A 643 -7.55 2.86 24.37
C PHE A 643 -7.47 4.20 25.11
N GLN A 644 -7.82 4.27 26.41
CA GLN A 644 -7.65 5.50 27.19
C GLN A 644 -6.19 5.93 27.20
N TRP A 645 -5.27 5.04 27.58
CA TRP A 645 -3.84 5.30 27.63
C TRP A 645 -3.27 5.77 26.28
N LEU A 646 -3.70 5.16 25.17
CA LEU A 646 -3.28 5.56 23.82
C LEU A 646 -3.82 6.95 23.42
N PHE A 647 -5.08 7.26 23.71
CA PHE A 647 -5.63 8.59 23.42
C PHE A 647 -5.09 9.68 24.37
N ASP A 648 -4.76 9.35 25.62
CA ASP A 648 -4.12 10.25 26.59
C ASP A 648 -2.66 10.58 26.20
N ASN A 649 -1.85 9.59 25.78
CA ASN A 649 -0.42 9.78 25.50
C ASN A 649 -0.08 10.04 24.01
N PHE A 650 -0.86 9.48 23.07
CA PHE A 650 -0.57 9.47 21.62
C PHE A 650 -1.80 9.90 20.80
N SER A 651 -2.44 11.02 21.18
CA SER A 651 -3.77 11.41 20.71
C SER A 651 -3.90 11.54 19.18
N GLU A 652 -2.97 12.26 18.52
CA GLU A 652 -3.00 12.47 17.05
C GLU A 652 -2.85 11.17 16.27
N GLU A 653 -1.90 10.32 16.66
CA GLU A 653 -1.68 9.00 16.05
C GLU A 653 -2.88 8.07 16.28
N SER A 654 -3.49 8.12 17.47
CA SER A 654 -4.68 7.33 17.80
C SER A 654 -5.92 7.74 17.00
N PHE A 655 -6.09 9.04 16.72
CA PHE A 655 -7.12 9.51 15.78
C PHE A 655 -6.83 9.07 14.35
N GLU A 656 -5.61 9.23 13.82
CA GLU A 656 -5.32 8.85 12.43
C GLU A 656 -5.43 7.32 12.22
N GLY A 657 -5.01 6.50 13.19
CA GLY A 657 -5.16 5.04 13.13
C GLY A 657 -6.63 4.61 13.11
N SER A 658 -7.44 5.28 13.93
CA SER A 658 -8.91 5.15 13.89
C SER A 658 -9.48 5.53 12.52
N PHE A 659 -8.96 6.59 11.90
CA PHE A 659 -9.51 7.12 10.65
C PHE A 659 -9.09 6.29 9.44
N GLU A 660 -7.83 5.86 9.34
CA GLU A 660 -7.36 4.94 8.31
C GLU A 660 -8.26 3.70 8.24
N LEU A 661 -8.51 3.05 9.39
CA LEU A 661 -9.31 1.82 9.40
C LEU A 661 -10.81 2.06 9.16
N LEU A 662 -11.39 3.14 9.69
CA LEU A 662 -12.78 3.50 9.37
C LEU A 662 -12.95 3.81 7.88
N ARG A 663 -12.02 4.56 7.26
CA ARG A 663 -12.02 4.82 5.80
C ARG A 663 -11.92 3.50 5.03
N VAL A 664 -10.95 2.64 5.35
CA VAL A 664 -10.78 1.30 4.74
C VAL A 664 -12.03 0.44 4.86
N PHE A 665 -12.64 0.34 6.05
CA PHE A 665 -13.88 -0.43 6.26
C PHE A 665 -15.02 0.05 5.36
N ASN A 666 -15.24 1.37 5.28
CA ASN A 666 -16.33 1.93 4.49
C ASN A 666 -16.24 1.61 3.00
N ASP A 667 -15.03 1.44 2.47
CA ASP A 667 -14.80 1.10 1.08
C ASP A 667 -14.68 -0.43 0.88
N TYR A 668 -14.23 -1.18 1.88
CA TYR A 668 -14.08 -2.65 1.86
C TYR A 668 -15.45 -3.37 2.00
N ALA A 669 -16.25 -2.97 2.99
CA ALA A 669 -17.49 -3.64 3.38
C ALA A 669 -18.56 -3.77 2.27
N PRO A 670 -18.70 -2.82 1.31
CA PRO A 670 -19.63 -2.99 0.19
C PRO A 670 -19.20 -4.04 -0.86
N ARG A 671 -17.98 -4.57 -0.79
CA ARG A 671 -17.40 -5.49 -1.78
C ARG A 671 -17.24 -6.92 -1.25
N ILE A 672 -17.07 -7.11 0.06
CA ILE A 672 -16.59 -8.36 0.67
C ILE A 672 -17.54 -8.85 1.78
N PRO A 673 -18.12 -10.07 1.69
CA PRO A 673 -19.00 -10.64 2.72
C PRO A 673 -18.36 -10.80 4.12
N GLU A 674 -17.06 -11.06 4.17
CA GLU A 674 -16.27 -11.25 5.40
C GLU A 674 -16.22 -9.99 6.30
N ALA A 675 -16.51 -8.81 5.74
CA ALA A 675 -16.49 -7.54 6.45
C ALA A 675 -17.44 -7.47 7.67
N CYS A 676 -18.40 -8.39 7.79
CA CYS A 676 -19.23 -8.55 8.98
C CYS A 676 -18.38 -8.75 10.25
N ASN A 677 -17.29 -9.53 10.20
CA ASN A 677 -16.43 -9.78 11.37
C ASN A 677 -15.65 -8.52 11.78
N LEU A 678 -15.03 -7.82 10.82
CA LEU A 678 -14.41 -6.50 11.05
C LEU A 678 -15.42 -5.52 11.66
N SER A 679 -16.64 -5.47 11.13
CA SER A 679 -17.69 -4.61 11.69
C SER A 679 -18.03 -4.92 13.16
N LYS A 680 -17.96 -6.20 13.57
CA LYS A 680 -18.17 -6.63 14.96
C LYS A 680 -17.06 -6.15 15.90
N SER A 681 -15.81 -6.08 15.42
CA SER A 681 -14.71 -5.49 16.19
C SER A 681 -14.86 -3.97 16.28
N LEU A 682 -15.04 -3.29 15.14
CA LEU A 682 -15.21 -1.83 15.07
C LEU A 682 -16.35 -1.34 15.97
N VAL A 683 -17.54 -1.94 15.90
CA VAL A 683 -18.69 -1.58 16.74
C VAL A 683 -18.37 -1.65 18.24
N ARG A 684 -17.61 -2.66 18.67
CA ARG A 684 -17.25 -2.85 20.09
C ARG A 684 -16.18 -1.86 20.51
N CYS A 685 -15.10 -1.77 19.74
CA CYS A 685 -13.99 -0.88 20.05
C CYS A 685 -14.39 0.60 19.98
N PHE A 686 -15.20 1.03 19.00
CA PHE A 686 -15.68 2.41 18.95
C PHE A 686 -16.77 2.72 19.99
N THR A 687 -17.48 1.72 20.52
CA THR A 687 -18.29 1.91 21.74
C THR A 687 -17.39 2.19 22.96
N ASP A 688 -16.27 1.48 23.11
CA ASP A 688 -15.29 1.76 24.17
C ASP A 688 -14.60 3.12 23.98
N ILE A 689 -14.22 3.49 22.74
CA ILE A 689 -13.58 4.78 22.42
C ILE A 689 -14.54 5.95 22.67
N ILE A 690 -15.84 5.84 22.32
CA ILE A 690 -16.85 6.82 22.76
C ILE A 690 -16.89 6.88 24.30
N GLY A 691 -16.84 5.72 24.98
CA GLY A 691 -16.73 5.66 26.43
C GLY A 691 -15.44 6.25 27.03
N VAL A 692 -14.33 6.32 26.28
CA VAL A 692 -13.09 7.00 26.69
C VAL A 692 -13.20 8.51 26.47
N LEU A 693 -13.73 8.93 25.32
CA LEU A 693 -13.81 10.33 24.92
C LEU A 693 -14.91 11.11 25.66
N CYS A 694 -16.06 10.47 25.96
CA CYS A 694 -17.29 11.15 26.39
C CYS A 694 -17.80 10.76 27.79
N SER A 695 -17.03 10.01 28.60
CA SER A 695 -17.49 9.60 29.94
C SER A 695 -17.59 10.80 30.89
N ASN A 696 -18.80 11.15 31.34
CA ASN A 696 -19.10 12.28 32.26
C ASN A 696 -18.03 12.62 33.32
N TYR A 697 -17.44 11.61 33.97
CA TYR A 697 -16.46 11.80 35.05
C TYR A 697 -15.04 12.16 34.59
N HIS A 698 -14.55 11.58 33.49
CA HIS A 698 -13.13 11.67 33.08
C HIS A 698 -12.92 11.58 31.55
N GLY A 699 -13.95 11.85 30.75
CA GLY A 699 -13.91 11.77 29.30
C GLY A 699 -13.03 12.87 28.71
N LEU A 700 -12.16 12.51 27.77
CA LEU A 700 -11.11 13.42 27.29
C LEU A 700 -11.69 14.70 26.65
N LEU A 701 -12.86 14.60 26.01
CA LEU A 701 -13.58 15.75 25.42
C LEU A 701 -14.18 16.72 26.45
N HIS A 702 -14.18 16.39 27.75
CA HIS A 702 -14.52 17.33 28.82
C HIS A 702 -13.29 18.09 29.35
N GLN A 703 -12.07 17.64 29.04
CA GLN A 703 -10.85 18.30 29.50
C GLN A 703 -10.54 19.53 28.64
N PRO A 704 -10.36 20.73 29.22
CA PRO A 704 -10.13 21.96 28.45
C PRO A 704 -8.79 21.93 27.69
N ASP A 705 -7.80 21.20 28.19
CA ASP A 705 -6.48 21.10 27.58
C ASP A 705 -6.43 20.16 26.37
N TYR A 706 -7.30 19.14 26.33
CA TYR A 706 -7.46 18.23 25.20
C TYR A 706 -8.20 18.87 24.01
N ASN A 707 -9.00 19.91 24.27
CA ASN A 707 -9.82 20.62 23.28
C ASN A 707 -9.13 21.88 22.69
N ARG A 708 -7.81 22.05 22.86
CA ARG A 708 -7.07 23.24 22.42
C ARG A 708 -7.03 23.38 20.88
N PRO A 709 -7.11 24.61 20.32
CA PRO A 709 -7.30 24.83 18.89
C PRO A 709 -6.09 24.51 18.00
N ASP A 710 -4.89 24.38 18.58
CA ASP A 710 -3.63 24.12 17.86
C ASP A 710 -3.35 22.62 17.63
N GLY A 711 -4.34 21.73 17.83
CA GLY A 711 -4.17 20.27 17.74
C GLY A 711 -5.41 19.49 17.27
N THR A 712 -5.75 18.43 18.01
CA THR A 712 -6.75 17.39 17.68
C THR A 712 -8.17 17.89 17.38
N GLY A 713 -8.47 19.16 17.64
CA GLY A 713 -9.82 19.71 17.58
C GLY A 713 -10.61 19.47 16.27
N ARG A 714 -9.95 19.39 15.11
CA ARG A 714 -10.63 19.06 13.83
C ARG A 714 -10.95 17.56 13.69
N ARG A 715 -10.23 16.69 14.40
CA ARG A 715 -10.42 15.24 14.42
C ARG A 715 -11.83 14.88 14.93
N PHE A 716 -12.42 15.66 15.83
CA PHE A 716 -13.72 15.31 16.42
C PHE A 716 -14.87 15.33 15.40
N GLU A 717 -14.91 16.29 14.47
CA GLU A 717 -15.93 16.34 13.40
C GLU A 717 -15.71 15.21 12.36
N GLU A 718 -14.44 14.88 12.07
CA GLU A 718 -14.08 13.78 11.18
C GLU A 718 -14.43 12.41 11.79
N LEU A 719 -14.09 12.17 13.06
CA LEU A 719 -14.44 10.95 13.78
C LEU A 719 -15.95 10.73 13.81
N TRP A 720 -16.71 11.77 14.19
CA TRP A 720 -18.17 11.76 14.15
C TRP A 720 -18.70 11.33 12.77
N THR A 721 -18.17 11.94 11.71
CA THR A 721 -18.60 11.68 10.32
C THR A 721 -18.23 10.27 9.85
N LEU A 722 -17.03 9.79 10.17
CA LEU A 722 -16.58 8.44 9.83
C LEU A 722 -17.34 7.37 10.62
N MET A 723 -17.65 7.59 11.91
CA MET A 723 -18.50 6.69 12.70
C MET A 723 -19.93 6.63 12.14
N CYS A 724 -20.52 7.78 11.78
CA CYS A 724 -21.84 7.85 11.15
C CYS A 724 -21.89 7.09 9.81
N LYS A 725 -20.91 7.33 8.92
CA LYS A 725 -20.78 6.61 7.64
C LYS A 725 -20.66 5.09 7.87
N THR A 726 -19.85 4.70 8.84
CA THR A 726 -19.60 3.29 9.22
C THR A 726 -20.87 2.57 9.67
N ILE A 727 -21.66 3.17 10.58
CA ILE A 727 -22.90 2.54 11.04
C ILE A 727 -23.98 2.52 9.96
N THR A 728 -24.06 3.54 9.09
CA THR A 728 -24.89 3.50 7.86
C THR A 728 -24.51 2.34 6.95
N VAL A 729 -23.22 2.13 6.68
CA VAL A 729 -22.72 0.99 5.86
C VAL A 729 -23.05 -0.34 6.52
N ILE A 730 -22.91 -0.47 7.84
CA ILE A 730 -23.30 -1.67 8.60
C ILE A 730 -24.80 -1.96 8.45
N PHE A 731 -25.66 -0.98 8.71
CA PHE A 731 -27.12 -1.15 8.61
C PHE A 731 -27.56 -1.56 7.20
N LYS A 732 -26.90 -1.00 6.18
CA LYS A 732 -27.12 -1.29 4.75
C LYS A 732 -26.62 -2.66 4.28
N GLN A 733 -25.50 -3.16 4.82
CA GLN A 733 -24.95 -4.48 4.44
C GLN A 733 -25.46 -5.64 5.28
N THR A 734 -26.04 -5.38 6.46
CA THR A 734 -26.65 -6.42 7.32
C THR A 734 -27.56 -7.42 6.59
N PRO A 735 -28.45 -7.00 5.65
CA PRO A 735 -29.28 -7.95 4.91
C PRO A 735 -28.50 -8.90 3.98
N SER A 736 -27.35 -8.49 3.44
CA SER A 736 -26.51 -9.36 2.60
C SER A 736 -25.70 -10.34 3.46
N TRP A 737 -25.11 -9.87 4.55
CA TRP A 737 -24.39 -10.73 5.51
C TRP A 737 -25.29 -11.78 6.17
N SER A 738 -26.58 -11.48 6.39
CA SER A 738 -27.55 -12.43 6.97
C SER A 738 -27.73 -13.73 6.16
N GLN A 739 -27.26 -13.79 4.92
CA GLN A 739 -27.31 -14.99 4.06
C GLN A 739 -26.16 -15.99 4.38
N TYR A 740 -25.08 -15.52 4.99
CA TYR A 740 -23.84 -16.29 5.19
C TYR A 740 -23.54 -16.62 6.66
N TYR A 741 -24.06 -15.83 7.59
CA TYR A 741 -23.86 -15.98 9.04
C TYR A 741 -25.11 -16.54 9.73
N LYS A 742 -24.90 -17.41 10.75
CA LYS A 742 -25.99 -18.00 11.52
C LYS A 742 -26.74 -16.94 12.36
N SER A 743 -28.06 -17.10 12.47
CA SER A 743 -28.95 -16.09 13.06
C SER A 743 -28.59 -15.73 14.50
N GLU A 744 -28.12 -16.66 15.33
CA GLU A 744 -27.78 -16.40 16.74
C GLU A 744 -26.59 -15.43 16.85
N VAL A 745 -25.56 -15.67 16.02
CA VAL A 745 -24.33 -14.84 15.96
C VAL A 745 -24.65 -13.44 15.42
N LEU A 746 -25.58 -13.37 14.47
CA LEU A 746 -26.07 -12.11 13.90
C LEU A 746 -26.89 -11.32 14.94
N THR A 747 -27.78 -11.97 15.70
CA THR A 747 -28.62 -11.33 16.72
C THR A 747 -27.82 -10.70 17.86
N GLU A 748 -26.72 -11.32 18.29
CA GLU A 748 -25.78 -10.68 19.22
C GLU A 748 -25.14 -9.43 18.62
N TRP A 749 -24.63 -9.54 17.40
CA TRP A 749 -23.88 -8.46 16.76
C TRP A 749 -24.77 -7.28 16.36
N MET A 750 -26.02 -7.53 15.94
CA MET A 750 -27.01 -6.47 15.67
C MET A 750 -27.39 -5.71 16.95
N ARG A 751 -27.33 -6.36 18.13
CA ARG A 751 -27.48 -5.69 19.42
C ARG A 751 -26.30 -4.78 19.71
N ASP A 752 -25.08 -5.25 19.50
CA ASP A 752 -23.87 -4.44 19.64
C ASP A 752 -23.94 -3.21 18.70
N ALA A 753 -24.36 -3.39 17.44
CA ALA A 753 -24.50 -2.31 16.46
C ALA A 753 -25.56 -1.26 16.88
N LEU A 754 -26.69 -1.68 17.47
CA LEU A 754 -27.68 -0.76 18.03
C LEU A 754 -27.18 -0.05 19.30
N ILE A 755 -26.31 -0.68 20.10
CA ILE A 755 -25.63 -0.03 21.24
C ILE A 755 -24.69 1.08 20.74
N PHE A 756 -23.85 0.78 19.75
CA PHE A 756 -22.95 1.77 19.14
C PHE A 756 -23.72 2.95 18.53
N ALA A 757 -24.78 2.69 17.77
CA ALA A 757 -25.64 3.73 17.19
C ALA A 757 -26.32 4.62 18.25
N ARG A 758 -26.69 4.04 19.41
CA ARG A 758 -27.21 4.78 20.57
C ARG A 758 -26.14 5.61 21.27
N GLY A 759 -24.91 5.09 21.38
CA GLY A 759 -23.76 5.83 21.91
C GLY A 759 -23.45 7.08 21.09
N ILE A 760 -23.41 6.95 19.75
CA ILE A 760 -23.29 8.10 18.84
C ILE A 760 -24.41 9.11 19.11
N LEU A 761 -25.67 8.68 19.22
CA LEU A 761 -26.80 9.59 19.43
C LEU A 761 -26.77 10.30 20.80
N GLY A 762 -26.44 9.59 21.87
CA GLY A 762 -26.38 10.13 23.23
C GLY A 762 -25.26 11.17 23.38
N GLU A 763 -24.04 10.82 22.97
CA GLU A 763 -22.86 11.68 23.14
C GLU A 763 -22.74 12.79 22.10
N ARG A 764 -23.75 12.95 21.22
CA ARG A 764 -23.83 13.99 20.18
C ARG A 764 -23.53 15.39 20.73
N ALA A 765 -24.03 15.71 21.93
CA ALA A 765 -23.85 17.02 22.56
C ALA A 765 -22.39 17.24 23.03
N VAL A 766 -21.70 16.18 23.47
CA VAL A 766 -20.29 16.24 23.89
C VAL A 766 -19.39 16.46 22.67
N PHE A 767 -19.57 15.68 21.61
CA PHE A 767 -18.85 15.88 20.34
C PHE A 767 -19.14 17.27 19.72
N GLU A 768 -20.38 17.75 19.78
CA GLU A 768 -20.77 19.07 19.29
C GLU A 768 -20.08 20.19 20.08
N SER A 769 -20.08 20.10 21.42
CA SER A 769 -19.41 21.08 22.29
C SER A 769 -17.91 21.11 22.08
N ALA A 770 -17.25 19.94 22.07
CA ALA A 770 -15.81 19.81 21.86
C ALA A 770 -15.37 20.36 20.49
N ALA A 771 -16.08 20.00 19.41
CA ALA A 771 -15.78 20.49 18.05
C ALA A 771 -15.98 22.02 17.90
N ILE A 772 -16.92 22.62 18.65
CA ILE A 772 -17.12 24.07 18.66
C ILE A 772 -15.97 24.77 19.43
N ALA A 773 -15.60 24.26 20.61
CA ALA A 773 -14.48 24.80 21.40
C ALA A 773 -13.16 24.73 20.62
N ALA A 774 -12.86 23.55 20.07
CA ALA A 774 -11.72 23.24 19.22
C ALA A 774 -11.51 24.18 18.03
N THR A 775 -12.59 24.62 17.37
CA THR A 775 -12.47 25.34 16.09
C THR A 775 -12.38 26.86 16.25
N ALA A 776 -12.55 27.39 17.48
CA ALA A 776 -12.60 28.82 17.80
C ALA A 776 -13.54 29.65 16.88
N ALA A 777 -14.51 29.00 16.23
CA ALA A 777 -15.19 29.53 15.07
C ALA A 777 -16.53 30.20 15.45
N PRO A 778 -16.81 31.44 14.99
CA PRO A 778 -18.10 32.11 15.20
C PRO A 778 -19.24 31.53 14.32
N LYS A 779 -19.18 30.24 14.01
CA LYS A 779 -20.06 29.50 13.09
C LYS A 779 -20.48 28.13 13.65
N SER A 780 -20.70 28.03 14.97
CA SER A 780 -21.21 26.83 15.66
C SER A 780 -22.33 26.13 14.85
N SER A 781 -23.31 26.89 14.37
CA SER A 781 -24.44 26.40 13.57
C SER A 781 -24.09 25.68 12.26
N THR A 782 -22.84 25.77 11.77
CA THR A 782 -22.37 25.01 10.60
C THR A 782 -21.76 23.66 10.95
N ILE A 783 -21.24 23.48 12.17
CA ILE A 783 -20.78 22.18 12.70
C ILE A 783 -22.02 21.38 13.11
N SER A 784 -22.89 21.97 13.94
CA SER A 784 -24.18 21.38 14.36
C SER A 784 -24.99 20.83 13.18
N ARG A 785 -25.13 21.62 12.11
CA ARG A 785 -25.89 21.23 10.91
C ARG A 785 -25.26 20.07 10.15
N ARG A 786 -23.92 19.99 10.06
CA ARG A 786 -23.22 18.85 9.45
C ARG A 786 -23.35 17.58 10.29
N MET A 787 -23.18 17.70 11.61
CA MET A 787 -23.37 16.58 12.52
C MET A 787 -24.79 16.00 12.47
N LEU A 788 -25.83 16.85 12.39
CA LEU A 788 -27.22 16.44 12.19
C LEU A 788 -27.51 15.88 10.79
N ALA A 789 -26.87 16.42 9.74
CA ALA A 789 -27.01 15.88 8.39
C ALA A 789 -26.55 14.41 8.31
N ASN A 790 -25.42 14.06 8.95
CA ASN A 790 -24.90 12.69 9.00
C ASN A 790 -25.91 11.67 9.59
N LEU A 791 -26.75 12.09 10.55
CA LEU A 791 -27.75 11.23 11.18
C LEU A 791 -28.90 10.83 10.24
N HIS A 792 -29.14 11.57 9.15
CA HIS A 792 -30.18 11.26 8.18
C HIS A 792 -29.90 9.96 7.42
N GLU A 793 -28.64 9.68 7.08
CA GLU A 793 -28.26 8.44 6.40
C GLU A 793 -28.47 7.22 7.31
N ILE A 794 -28.14 7.37 8.60
CA ILE A 794 -28.36 6.34 9.62
C ILE A 794 -29.85 6.03 9.73
N LEU A 795 -30.70 7.06 9.86
CA LEU A 795 -32.16 6.94 9.92
C LEU A 795 -32.73 6.25 8.66
N ALA A 796 -32.22 6.62 7.47
CA ALA A 796 -32.68 6.09 6.20
C ALA A 796 -32.43 4.58 6.04
N GLU A 797 -31.26 4.09 6.45
CA GLU A 797 -30.94 2.66 6.33
C GLU A 797 -31.44 1.84 7.54
N LEU A 798 -31.46 2.42 8.75
CA LEU A 798 -32.08 1.82 9.94
C LEU A 798 -33.59 1.56 9.74
N SER A 799 -34.29 2.35 8.92
CA SER A 799 -35.70 2.12 8.55
C SER A 799 -35.97 0.70 8.00
N GLN A 800 -34.96 0.07 7.39
CA GLN A 800 -35.07 -1.28 6.82
C GLN A 800 -35.16 -2.35 7.93
N TRP A 801 -34.63 -2.06 9.13
CA TRP A 801 -34.66 -2.94 10.30
C TRP A 801 -36.01 -2.94 11.04
N LEU A 802 -37.01 -2.20 10.56
CA LEU A 802 -38.42 -2.36 10.97
C LEU A 802 -39.06 -3.67 10.44
N ARG A 803 -38.32 -4.46 9.65
CA ARG A 803 -38.73 -5.76 9.09
C ARG A 803 -38.16 -6.97 9.84
N LEU A 804 -37.51 -6.76 10.99
CA LEU A 804 -36.86 -7.85 11.73
C LEU A 804 -37.87 -8.78 12.42
N THR A 805 -37.49 -10.05 12.51
CA THR A 805 -38.28 -11.12 13.13
C THR A 805 -38.06 -11.26 14.64
N ASP A 806 -36.92 -10.79 15.16
CA ASP A 806 -36.61 -10.76 16.60
C ASP A 806 -37.27 -9.55 17.28
N GLU A 807 -38.11 -9.81 18.28
CA GLU A 807 -38.89 -8.78 19.00
C GLU A 807 -38.02 -7.77 19.77
N LYS A 808 -36.87 -8.20 20.29
CA LYS A 808 -36.00 -7.36 21.11
C LYS A 808 -35.22 -6.38 20.24
N LEU A 809 -34.62 -6.86 19.16
CA LEU A 809 -33.96 -6.02 18.15
C LEU A 809 -34.95 -5.09 17.45
N LEU A 810 -36.14 -5.59 17.08
CA LEU A 810 -37.21 -4.80 16.46
C LEU A 810 -37.71 -3.68 17.38
N HIS A 811 -37.87 -3.93 18.68
CA HIS A 811 -38.15 -2.87 19.64
C HIS A 811 -36.97 -1.89 19.76
N GLN A 812 -35.73 -2.40 19.83
CA GLN A 812 -34.55 -1.54 20.02
C GLN A 812 -34.26 -0.63 18.81
N SER A 813 -34.51 -1.10 17.58
CA SER A 813 -34.43 -0.28 16.35
C SER A 813 -35.58 0.72 16.29
N CYS A 814 -36.82 0.31 16.56
CA CYS A 814 -37.99 1.22 16.60
C CYS A 814 -37.78 2.38 17.59
N THR A 815 -37.28 2.12 18.79
CA THR A 815 -37.02 3.17 19.78
C THR A 815 -35.85 4.08 19.39
N LEU A 816 -34.82 3.56 18.70
CA LEU A 816 -33.75 4.41 18.17
C LEU A 816 -34.26 5.32 17.02
N ILE A 817 -35.15 4.81 16.16
CA ILE A 817 -35.81 5.63 15.13
C ILE A 817 -36.67 6.72 15.78
N GLN A 818 -37.44 6.41 16.83
CA GLN A 818 -38.21 7.40 17.58
C GLN A 818 -37.28 8.51 18.12
N SER A 819 -36.23 8.17 18.89
CA SER A 819 -35.30 9.18 19.43
C SER A 819 -34.57 10.01 18.36
N LEU A 820 -34.32 9.46 17.16
CA LEU A 820 -33.78 10.22 16.02
C LEU A 820 -34.80 11.24 15.49
N LEU A 821 -36.04 10.83 15.26
CA LEU A 821 -37.12 11.72 14.80
C LEU A 821 -37.41 12.82 15.83
N GLU A 822 -37.42 12.48 17.11
CA GLU A 822 -37.63 13.45 18.20
C GLU A 822 -36.49 14.47 18.29
N LEU A 823 -35.23 14.06 18.10
CA LEU A 823 -34.10 14.98 18.00
C LEU A 823 -34.22 15.96 16.81
N PHE A 824 -34.66 15.48 15.64
CA PHE A 824 -34.85 16.36 14.48
C PHE A 824 -35.96 17.40 14.72
N ARG A 825 -37.05 16.98 15.38
CA ARG A 825 -38.14 17.87 15.85
C ARG A 825 -37.64 18.90 16.86
N GLU A 826 -36.93 18.48 17.90
CA GLU A 826 -36.35 19.37 18.94
C GLU A 826 -35.34 20.39 18.41
N LYS A 827 -34.68 20.10 17.28
CA LYS A 827 -33.70 20.99 16.65
C LYS A 827 -34.25 21.73 15.44
N HIS A 828 -35.56 21.65 15.17
CA HIS A 828 -36.25 22.25 14.01
C HIS A 828 -35.46 22.02 12.71
N HIS A 829 -34.99 20.78 12.51
CA HIS A 829 -34.19 20.41 11.34
C HIS A 829 -35.07 19.58 10.39
N PRO A 830 -35.39 20.10 9.20
CA PRO A 830 -36.31 19.43 8.28
C PRO A 830 -35.72 18.11 7.79
N LEU A 831 -36.53 17.05 7.84
CA LEU A 831 -36.13 15.74 7.33
C LEU A 831 -35.95 15.78 5.81
N GLN A 832 -34.88 15.18 5.31
CA GLN A 832 -34.71 15.00 3.86
C GLN A 832 -35.87 14.21 3.26
N GLN A 833 -36.51 14.75 2.22
CA GLN A 833 -37.73 14.18 1.63
C GLN A 833 -37.57 12.73 1.11
N THR A 834 -36.34 12.35 0.72
CA THR A 834 -35.98 10.98 0.33
C THR A 834 -35.98 9.99 1.52
N VAL A 835 -35.77 10.48 2.73
CA VAL A 835 -35.76 9.71 3.99
C VAL A 835 -37.18 9.56 4.53
N LEU A 836 -37.99 10.63 4.48
CA LEU A 836 -39.44 10.57 4.72
C LEU A 836 -40.12 9.55 3.80
N GLN A 837 -39.93 9.67 2.48
CA GLN A 837 -40.48 8.72 1.51
C GLN A 837 -40.02 7.26 1.74
N LYS A 838 -38.78 7.04 2.20
CA LYS A 838 -38.31 5.70 2.63
C LYS A 838 -39.10 5.24 3.87
N LEU A 839 -39.14 6.03 4.94
CA LEU A 839 -39.79 5.69 6.20
C LEU A 839 -41.27 5.38 6.01
N THR A 840 -42.04 6.29 5.41
CA THR A 840 -43.49 6.12 5.18
C THR A 840 -43.77 4.88 4.33
N LYS A 841 -42.92 4.58 3.33
CA LYS A 841 -43.01 3.34 2.54
C LYS A 841 -42.68 2.08 3.34
N GLN A 842 -41.75 2.13 4.30
CA GLN A 842 -41.48 0.99 5.20
C GLN A 842 -42.63 0.77 6.17
N VAL A 843 -43.16 1.83 6.79
CA VAL A 843 -44.25 1.75 7.77
C VAL A 843 -45.54 1.25 7.13
N ALA A 844 -45.94 1.82 5.98
CA ALA A 844 -47.06 1.29 5.18
C ALA A 844 -46.82 -0.15 4.71
N GLY A 845 -45.56 -0.53 4.45
CA GLY A 845 -45.16 -1.90 4.12
C GLY A 845 -45.19 -2.90 5.28
N VAL A 846 -45.23 -2.43 6.53
CA VAL A 846 -45.53 -3.25 7.72
C VAL A 846 -47.05 -3.37 7.92
N ARG A 847 -47.79 -2.27 7.73
CA ARG A 847 -49.25 -2.19 7.86
C ARG A 847 -50.02 -3.08 6.87
N ASN A 848 -49.53 -3.19 5.63
CA ASN A 848 -50.23 -3.88 4.53
C ASN A 848 -49.83 -5.37 4.36
N ARG A 849 -49.34 -6.05 5.40
CA ARG A 849 -49.05 -7.50 5.36
C ARG A 849 -50.15 -8.30 6.06
N ASP A 850 -50.68 -9.32 5.39
CA ASP A 850 -51.70 -10.20 5.95
C ASP A 850 -51.23 -10.90 7.22
N TYR A 851 -52.08 -10.88 8.25
CA TYR A 851 -51.89 -11.46 9.59
C TYR A 851 -51.58 -12.97 9.59
N THR A 852 -51.76 -13.66 8.46
CA THR A 852 -51.47 -15.09 8.29
C THR A 852 -49.99 -15.39 8.02
N SER A 853 -49.15 -14.39 7.73
CA SER A 853 -47.70 -14.58 7.46
C SER A 853 -46.82 -13.96 8.57
N ILE A 854 -46.42 -14.80 9.54
CA ILE A 854 -45.67 -14.38 10.74
C ILE A 854 -44.25 -13.91 10.37
N THR A 855 -44.09 -12.61 10.05
CA THR A 855 -42.79 -12.04 9.63
C THR A 855 -42.43 -10.67 10.23
N CYS A 856 -43.35 -9.96 10.88
CA CYS A 856 -43.04 -8.80 11.72
C CYS A 856 -43.93 -8.82 12.97
N ARG A 857 -43.36 -8.45 14.12
CA ARG A 857 -44.03 -8.50 15.43
C ARG A 857 -44.07 -7.14 16.14
N LEU A 858 -44.09 -6.04 15.36
CA LEU A 858 -44.12 -4.69 15.93
C LEU A 858 -45.47 -4.45 16.64
N ASN A 859 -45.42 -3.96 17.88
CA ASN A 859 -46.63 -3.67 18.65
C ASN A 859 -47.39 -2.49 18.00
N PRO A 860 -48.71 -2.58 17.75
CA PRO A 860 -49.48 -1.54 17.08
C PRO A 860 -49.43 -0.17 17.78
N VAL A 861 -49.27 -0.12 19.10
CA VAL A 861 -49.12 1.14 19.86
C VAL A 861 -47.83 1.87 19.48
N LYS A 862 -46.74 1.13 19.22
CA LYS A 862 -45.46 1.71 18.77
C LYS A 862 -45.49 2.12 17.30
N LEU A 863 -46.22 1.37 16.46
CA LEU A 863 -46.46 1.75 15.07
C LEU A 863 -47.28 3.05 14.99
N ALA A 864 -48.37 3.16 15.75
CA ALA A 864 -49.20 4.38 15.81
C ALA A 864 -48.43 5.59 16.37
N SER A 865 -47.57 5.39 17.38
CA SER A 865 -46.66 6.43 17.87
C SER A 865 -45.67 6.90 16.80
N LEU A 866 -45.15 5.97 15.97
CA LEU A 866 -44.25 6.30 14.87
C LEU A 866 -44.99 7.03 13.74
N GLU A 867 -46.19 6.58 13.36
CA GLU A 867 -47.06 7.26 12.38
C GLU A 867 -47.40 8.69 12.84
N ALA A 868 -47.72 8.89 14.12
CA ALA A 868 -48.02 10.22 14.67
C ALA A 868 -46.82 11.18 14.67
N ILE A 869 -45.60 10.68 14.93
CA ILE A 869 -44.37 11.49 14.84
C ILE A 869 -44.07 11.84 13.38
N LEU A 870 -44.27 10.89 12.43
CA LEU A 870 -44.05 11.14 11.01
C LEU A 870 -45.04 12.17 10.44
N ALA A 871 -46.33 12.11 10.82
CA ALA A 871 -47.33 13.08 10.40
C ALA A 871 -46.94 14.53 10.77
N SER A 872 -46.35 14.74 11.95
CA SER A 872 -45.87 16.06 12.39
C SER A 872 -44.66 16.62 11.60
N PHE A 873 -44.22 15.94 10.53
CA PHE A 873 -43.27 16.47 9.52
C PHE A 873 -43.90 16.63 8.12
N ASP A 874 -45.10 16.10 7.87
CA ASP A 874 -45.87 16.37 6.64
C ASP A 874 -46.71 17.66 6.77
N ASP A 875 -47.06 18.08 7.99
CA ASP A 875 -47.90 19.27 8.29
C ASP A 875 -47.18 20.63 8.10
N ASP A 876 -45.84 20.67 7.99
CA ASP A 876 -45.02 21.91 7.94
C ASP A 876 -44.88 22.54 6.52
N ASP A 877 -45.30 21.85 5.45
CA ASP A 877 -44.96 22.20 4.05
C ASP A 877 -45.79 23.36 3.44
N ASP A 878 -46.77 23.91 4.18
CA ASP A 878 -47.68 24.99 3.73
C ASP A 878 -47.46 26.37 4.40
N ASP A 879 -46.72 26.49 5.52
CA ASP A 879 -46.77 27.72 6.37
C ASP A 879 -45.44 28.17 7.01
N VAL A 880 -44.36 28.31 6.22
CA VAL A 880 -43.10 28.97 6.67
C VAL A 880 -42.77 30.22 5.83
N ALA A 881 -43.16 31.38 6.34
CA ALA A 881 -42.82 32.67 5.75
C ALA A 881 -41.31 32.98 5.83
N THR A 882 -40.72 33.41 4.72
CA THR A 882 -39.30 33.80 4.64
C THR A 882 -38.99 35.04 5.49
N VAL A 883 -38.15 34.88 6.51
CA VAL A 883 -37.55 36.01 7.26
C VAL A 883 -36.14 36.28 6.73
N GLU A 884 -36.00 37.24 5.82
CA GLU A 884 -34.69 37.70 5.34
C GLU A 884 -33.96 38.53 6.41
N ILE A 885 -32.73 38.15 6.76
CA ILE A 885 -31.86 38.95 7.64
C ILE A 885 -31.05 39.92 6.77
N THR A 886 -31.59 41.13 6.56
CA THR A 886 -30.92 42.18 5.78
C THR A 886 -29.77 42.84 6.55
N LYS A 887 -28.70 43.24 5.85
CA LYS A 887 -27.65 44.14 6.36
C LYS A 887 -28.06 45.62 6.26
N PRO A 888 -27.45 46.55 7.03
CA PRO A 888 -28.17 47.74 7.50
C PRO A 888 -28.22 48.95 6.55
N VAL A 889 -29.42 49.55 6.51
CA VAL A 889 -29.79 50.98 6.55
C VAL A 889 -28.78 52.02 6.01
N PRO A 890 -29.22 52.84 5.03
CA PRO A 890 -29.31 54.29 5.27
C PRO A 890 -30.76 54.81 5.36
N MET A 891 -30.96 55.87 6.15
CA MET A 891 -32.19 56.68 6.19
C MET A 891 -32.07 57.85 5.16
N PRO A 892 -33.03 58.81 5.01
CA PRO A 892 -34.32 58.96 5.69
C PRO A 892 -35.53 59.45 4.82
N LYS A 893 -36.69 59.54 5.50
CA LYS A 893 -37.81 60.52 5.37
C LYS A 893 -39.20 59.95 5.00
N ALA A 894 -40.16 60.43 5.78
CA ALA A 894 -41.62 60.23 5.69
C ALA A 894 -42.26 61.56 5.11
N PRO A 895 -43.59 61.84 5.12
CA PRO A 895 -44.68 61.11 5.79
C PRO A 895 -46.11 61.10 5.15
N ALA A 896 -47.02 60.39 5.84
CA ALA A 896 -48.40 60.79 6.20
C ALA A 896 -49.65 60.39 5.37
N LYS A 897 -50.65 59.90 6.14
CA LYS A 897 -52.13 59.84 5.94
C LYS A 897 -52.68 58.71 5.04
N HIS A 898 -53.68 57.90 5.46
CA HIS A 898 -55.03 58.16 6.05
C HIS A 898 -56.03 58.79 5.06
N THR A 899 -57.28 58.32 4.87
CA THR A 899 -58.00 57.09 5.29
C THR A 899 -59.25 56.97 4.39
N THR A 900 -59.70 55.76 4.00
CA THR A 900 -61.15 55.55 3.74
C THR A 900 -61.62 54.10 4.00
N GLN A 901 -62.75 54.00 4.69
CA GLN A 901 -63.58 52.81 4.94
C GLN A 901 -64.67 52.70 3.82
N VAL A 902 -65.51 51.69 3.61
CA VAL A 902 -65.70 50.26 4.02
C VAL A 902 -66.86 49.75 3.14
N LYS A 903 -66.94 48.44 2.82
CA LYS A 903 -68.23 47.69 2.85
C LYS A 903 -68.09 46.17 2.73
N PHE A 904 -68.97 45.47 3.46
CA PHE A 904 -69.34 44.06 3.29
C PHE A 904 -70.52 43.94 2.33
N GLU A 905 -70.68 42.80 1.66
CA GLU A 905 -71.89 41.95 1.77
C GLU A 905 -71.68 40.53 1.18
N VAL A 906 -72.63 39.61 1.41
CA VAL A 906 -72.52 38.16 1.14
C VAL A 906 -73.89 37.57 0.76
N LYS A 907 -74.00 36.68 -0.25
CA LYS A 907 -74.85 35.46 -0.23
C LYS A 907 -74.86 34.55 -1.49
N THR A 908 -75.02 33.24 -1.22
CA THR A 908 -75.72 32.13 -1.96
C THR A 908 -75.34 31.64 -3.37
N LYS A 909 -74.97 30.33 -3.44
CA LYS A 909 -75.60 29.16 -4.16
C LYS A 909 -76.32 29.42 -5.53
N SER A 910 -76.28 28.56 -6.57
CA SER A 910 -76.22 27.08 -6.66
C SER A 910 -75.93 26.49 -8.08
N SER A 911 -75.88 25.14 -8.17
CA SER A 911 -76.37 24.21 -9.25
C SER A 911 -75.62 23.92 -10.59
N SER A 912 -75.35 22.61 -10.78
CA SER A 912 -75.49 21.73 -11.99
C SER A 912 -74.67 21.89 -13.30
N ASP A 913 -73.63 21.05 -13.45
CA ASP A 913 -73.58 19.78 -14.25
C ASP A 913 -73.78 19.74 -15.81
N VAL A 914 -73.25 18.65 -16.43
CA VAL A 914 -73.52 18.06 -17.78
C VAL A 914 -72.75 18.55 -19.05
N SER A 915 -71.57 17.95 -19.26
CA SER A 915 -71.17 17.11 -20.44
C SER A 915 -71.00 17.62 -21.91
N SER A 916 -69.89 17.15 -22.52
CA SER A 916 -69.71 16.57 -23.89
C SER A 916 -69.45 17.38 -25.20
N ARG A 917 -68.29 17.04 -25.85
CA ARG A 917 -68.08 16.53 -27.26
C ARG A 917 -68.25 17.49 -28.48
N ASN A 918 -67.59 17.33 -29.66
CA ASN A 918 -66.53 16.42 -30.16
C ASN A 918 -65.90 16.86 -31.54
N LEU A 919 -64.58 16.66 -31.73
CA LEU A 919 -63.86 16.18 -32.97
C LEU A 919 -63.95 17.01 -34.30
N PRO A 920 -63.23 16.69 -35.43
CA PRO A 920 -62.23 15.61 -35.69
C PRO A 920 -60.87 15.98 -36.39
N ALA A 921 -59.87 15.10 -36.18
CA ALA A 921 -58.86 14.54 -37.12
C ALA A 921 -57.83 15.38 -37.94
N SER A 922 -56.53 15.09 -37.70
CA SER A 922 -55.49 14.84 -38.73
C SER A 922 -54.35 13.96 -38.14
N THR A 923 -53.30 13.61 -38.90
CA THR A 923 -52.48 12.39 -38.67
C THR A 923 -50.98 12.60 -38.43
N SER A 924 -50.39 11.83 -37.50
CA SER A 924 -49.14 11.05 -37.70
C SER A 924 -48.81 10.19 -36.47
N LYS A 925 -47.74 9.39 -36.53
CA LYS A 925 -47.76 7.95 -36.23
C LYS A 925 -46.47 7.45 -35.56
N MET A 926 -46.59 6.28 -34.93
CA MET A 926 -45.53 5.37 -34.42
C MET A 926 -44.91 5.67 -33.05
N LYS A 927 -44.54 4.66 -32.24
CA LYS A 927 -45.24 3.41 -31.86
C LYS A 927 -44.47 2.74 -30.71
N LEU A 928 -45.15 2.45 -29.60
CA LEU A 928 -44.68 1.49 -28.60
C LEU A 928 -45.24 0.10 -28.94
N ASN A 929 -44.50 -0.98 -28.68
CA ASN A 929 -45.04 -2.34 -28.44
C ASN A 929 -43.93 -3.33 -28.09
N HIS A 930 -44.12 -4.10 -27.01
CA HIS A 930 -43.97 -5.56 -27.03
C HIS A 930 -44.55 -6.18 -25.74
N PHE A 931 -45.87 -6.31 -25.70
CA PHE A 931 -46.54 -7.43 -25.02
C PHE A 931 -46.90 -8.41 -26.15
N SER A 932 -46.66 -9.71 -26.00
CA SER A 932 -46.74 -10.64 -27.16
C SER A 932 -48.12 -11.27 -27.32
N ALA A 933 -48.46 -11.69 -28.55
CA ALA A 933 -49.66 -12.49 -28.79
C ALA A 933 -49.64 -13.79 -27.97
N THR A 934 -48.47 -14.41 -27.81
CA THR A 934 -48.26 -15.57 -26.95
C THR A 934 -48.47 -15.32 -25.45
N ASP A 935 -48.47 -14.07 -24.98
CA ASP A 935 -48.81 -13.73 -23.59
C ASP A 935 -50.32 -13.52 -23.42
N GLN A 936 -51.01 -13.04 -24.46
CA GLN A 936 -52.46 -13.00 -24.51
C GLN A 936 -53.06 -14.41 -24.65
N GLU A 937 -52.51 -15.27 -25.51
CA GLU A 937 -52.91 -16.68 -25.63
C GLU A 937 -52.72 -17.45 -24.31
N ARG A 938 -51.71 -17.10 -23.50
CA ARG A 938 -51.51 -17.66 -22.15
C ARG A 938 -52.57 -17.20 -21.13
N LEU A 939 -53.10 -15.99 -21.28
CA LEU A 939 -54.19 -15.47 -20.43
C LEU A 939 -55.54 -16.08 -20.83
N ASP A 940 -55.82 -16.16 -22.13
CA ASP A 940 -57.11 -16.67 -22.63
C ASP A 940 -57.22 -18.20 -22.52
N ALA A 941 -56.09 -18.93 -22.43
CA ALA A 941 -56.07 -20.35 -22.09
C ALA A 941 -56.45 -20.67 -20.63
N ALA A 942 -56.49 -19.68 -19.73
CA ALA A 942 -56.60 -19.91 -18.28
C ALA A 942 -58.04 -20.05 -17.74
N ASN A 943 -59.08 -19.77 -18.54
CA ASN A 943 -60.48 -19.76 -18.09
C ASN A 943 -61.41 -20.65 -18.94
N SER A 944 -61.10 -21.95 -19.02
CA SER A 944 -62.02 -22.98 -19.54
C SER A 944 -62.14 -24.15 -18.56
N MET A 945 -63.37 -24.60 -18.29
CA MET A 945 -63.68 -25.57 -17.23
C MET A 945 -63.96 -26.99 -17.76
N LEU A 946 -63.52 -27.98 -16.97
CA LEU A 946 -64.06 -29.36 -16.88
C LEU A 946 -63.99 -30.26 -18.14
N LYS A 947 -63.15 -31.32 -18.11
CA LYS A 947 -63.63 -32.73 -17.98
C LYS A 947 -62.54 -33.82 -17.99
N PHE A 948 -62.94 -34.98 -17.45
CA PHE A 948 -62.25 -36.28 -17.44
C PHE A 948 -61.79 -36.77 -18.83
N ARG A 949 -60.64 -37.47 -18.89
CA ARG A 949 -60.58 -38.93 -19.14
C ARG A 949 -59.18 -39.55 -18.98
N LYS A 950 -59.14 -40.84 -18.59
CA LYS A 950 -57.99 -41.76 -18.81
C LYS A 950 -58.06 -42.32 -20.25
N PRO A 951 -56.92 -42.77 -20.82
CA PRO A 951 -56.59 -44.20 -20.75
C PRO A 951 -55.09 -44.39 -20.34
N SER A 952 -54.55 -45.53 -19.86
CA SER A 952 -54.73 -46.96 -20.24
C SER A 952 -54.22 -47.23 -21.68
N THR A 953 -53.40 -48.22 -22.04
CA THR A 953 -52.67 -49.32 -21.37
C THR A 953 -51.46 -49.64 -22.30
N ILE A 954 -50.40 -50.41 -22.00
CA ILE A 954 -50.37 -51.89 -21.88
C ILE A 954 -48.91 -52.35 -21.58
N LEU A 955 -48.74 -53.18 -20.53
CA LEU A 955 -47.88 -54.38 -20.39
C LEU A 955 -46.35 -54.35 -20.73
N LYS A 956 -45.44 -55.18 -20.15
CA LYS A 956 -45.59 -56.48 -19.44
C LYS A 956 -44.37 -56.83 -18.55
N HIS A 957 -44.61 -57.46 -17.38
CA HIS A 957 -43.90 -58.55 -16.63
C HIS A 957 -42.37 -58.84 -16.77
N ALA A 958 -41.65 -59.40 -15.78
CA ALA A 958 -41.94 -59.79 -14.36
C ALA A 958 -40.65 -60.19 -13.56
N LEU A 959 -40.79 -60.50 -12.26
CA LEU A 959 -39.80 -61.17 -11.37
C LEU A 959 -40.18 -62.64 -11.08
N PRO A 960 -39.19 -63.51 -10.77
CA PRO A 960 -39.16 -64.34 -9.54
C PRO A 960 -37.82 -64.12 -8.75
N SER A 961 -37.64 -64.34 -7.43
CA SER A 961 -38.00 -65.40 -6.46
C SER A 961 -37.17 -66.71 -6.57
N SER A 962 -36.59 -67.35 -5.53
CA SER A 962 -36.16 -66.96 -4.15
C SER A 962 -35.35 -68.10 -3.44
N LEU A 963 -34.60 -67.79 -2.34
CA LEU A 963 -34.02 -68.71 -1.29
C LEU A 963 -32.91 -69.74 -1.69
N PRO A 964 -32.21 -70.50 -0.79
CA PRO A 964 -32.24 -70.60 0.70
C PRO A 964 -30.87 -70.64 1.51
N TYR A 965 -30.86 -69.97 2.69
CA TYR A 965 -30.50 -70.40 4.07
C TYR A 965 -29.31 -71.35 4.52
N LYS A 966 -28.41 -70.81 5.40
CA LYS A 966 -27.69 -71.41 6.58
C LYS A 966 -26.62 -72.54 6.41
N PRO A 967 -25.81 -72.94 7.45
CA PRO A 967 -25.68 -72.54 8.89
C PRO A 967 -24.21 -72.08 9.27
N SER A 968 -23.55 -72.15 10.47
CA SER A 968 -23.82 -72.44 11.91
C SER A 968 -22.66 -72.00 12.87
N THR A 969 -22.91 -71.83 14.19
CA THR A 969 -21.94 -71.92 15.36
C THR A 969 -20.73 -70.92 15.44
N LYS A 970 -19.84 -70.76 16.47
CA LYS A 970 -19.63 -71.11 17.94
C LYS A 970 -18.46 -70.19 18.48
N ALA A 971 -18.02 -70.13 19.77
CA ALA A 971 -18.69 -69.84 21.06
C ALA A 971 -17.70 -69.65 22.27
N SER A 972 -18.06 -68.80 23.27
CA SER A 972 -17.74 -68.86 24.74
C SER A 972 -16.45 -68.26 25.43
N LYS A 973 -16.69 -67.51 26.54
CA LYS A 973 -15.89 -67.31 27.82
C LYS A 973 -14.48 -66.62 27.81
N SER A 974 -13.92 -66.00 28.88
CA SER A 974 -14.43 -65.32 30.12
C SER A 974 -13.31 -64.69 31.02
N ARG A 975 -13.52 -63.51 31.67
CA ARG A 975 -12.65 -62.83 32.72
C ARG A 975 -11.22 -62.42 32.26
N GLY A 976 -10.36 -61.67 32.98
CA GLY A 976 -10.31 -60.92 34.28
C GLY A 976 -8.82 -60.50 34.60
N LYS A 977 -8.38 -59.77 35.64
CA LYS A 977 -8.96 -58.91 36.72
C LYS A 977 -7.79 -58.12 37.44
N GLU A 978 -7.99 -56.88 37.92
CA GLU A 978 -7.14 -56.13 38.93
C GLU A 978 -5.62 -55.79 38.61
N GLU A 979 -4.79 -55.08 39.43
CA GLU A 979 -4.87 -53.77 40.18
C GLU A 979 -3.46 -53.26 40.68
N LEU A 980 -3.41 -52.14 41.43
CA LEU A 980 -2.35 -51.52 42.30
C LEU A 980 -0.96 -51.00 41.78
N SER A 981 -0.70 -49.71 42.12
CA SER A 981 0.59 -49.04 42.52
C SER A 981 1.77 -48.89 41.52
N SER A 982 2.79 -48.00 41.70
CA SER A 982 3.11 -46.75 42.49
C SER A 982 4.48 -46.18 41.98
N ASP A 983 5.14 -45.08 42.40
CA ASP A 983 4.90 -43.64 42.74
C ASP A 983 6.32 -42.91 42.83
N SER A 984 6.41 -41.56 42.90
CA SER A 984 7.58 -40.65 43.23
C SER A 984 8.78 -40.32 42.26
N GLU A 985 8.86 -39.01 41.89
CA GLU A 985 9.98 -38.01 41.91
C GLU A 985 11.35 -38.07 41.12
N GLU A 986 11.72 -36.89 40.59
CA GLU A 986 13.04 -36.19 40.37
C GLU A 986 14.17 -36.61 39.35
N SER A 987 14.33 -35.74 38.33
CA SER A 987 15.54 -34.90 38.04
C SER A 987 16.73 -35.31 37.11
N VAL A 988 17.27 -34.26 36.45
CA VAL A 988 18.55 -34.07 35.71
C VAL A 988 18.68 -34.55 34.24
N GLU A 989 19.17 -33.66 33.37
CA GLU A 989 19.51 -33.89 31.95
C GLU A 989 21.04 -34.05 31.74
N LYS A 990 21.45 -34.78 30.67
CA LYS A 990 22.33 -34.23 29.61
C LYS A 990 22.66 -35.19 28.44
N GLU A 991 22.66 -34.60 27.25
CA GLU A 991 23.52 -34.82 26.06
C GLU A 991 24.29 -36.15 25.89
N SER A 992 24.07 -36.86 24.77
CA SER A 992 24.92 -36.73 23.55
C SER A 992 24.62 -37.80 22.48
N GLN A 993 25.33 -37.74 21.34
CA GLN A 993 25.06 -38.46 20.08
C GLN A 993 25.41 -39.97 20.11
N GLU A 994 24.78 -40.75 19.22
CA GLU A 994 25.09 -42.18 19.00
C GLU A 994 26.05 -42.38 17.81
N SER A 995 26.99 -43.34 17.92
CA SER A 995 27.67 -43.95 16.77
C SER A 995 28.24 -45.35 17.05
N LEU A 996 27.49 -46.37 16.63
CA LEU A 996 27.97 -47.68 16.14
C LEU A 996 28.84 -48.56 17.07
N LYS A 997 28.23 -49.61 17.68
CA LYS A 997 28.35 -51.00 17.16
C LYS A 997 27.55 -52.08 17.92
N ALA A 998 26.83 -52.90 17.13
CA ALA A 998 26.48 -54.33 17.32
C ALA A 998 25.72 -54.79 18.60
N GLY A 999 24.57 -55.47 18.45
CA GLY A 999 23.93 -56.05 19.65
C GLY A 999 22.61 -56.86 19.62
N SER A 1000 22.08 -57.37 18.50
CA SER A 1000 20.89 -58.26 18.46
C SER A 1000 19.53 -57.67 18.90
N ALA A 1001 18.42 -58.29 18.45
CA ALA A 1001 17.05 -57.80 18.69
C ALA A 1001 16.26 -58.59 19.75
N LYS A 1002 15.35 -57.92 20.48
CA LYS A 1002 14.20 -58.55 21.16
C LYS A 1002 13.08 -57.55 21.51
N LEU A 1003 11.92 -58.13 21.85
CA LEU A 1003 10.61 -57.52 22.21
C LEU A 1003 10.72 -56.35 23.22
N GLN A 1004 10.02 -55.23 23.04
CA GLN A 1004 8.56 -54.95 23.17
C GLN A 1004 7.99 -54.89 24.61
N GLN A 1005 7.21 -53.81 24.83
CA GLN A 1005 6.18 -53.57 25.88
C GLN A 1005 6.61 -53.12 27.30
N SER A 1006 5.73 -52.31 27.90
CA SER A 1006 5.86 -51.57 29.18
C SER A 1006 4.58 -51.70 30.03
N PRO A 1007 4.63 -51.47 31.37
CA PRO A 1007 3.40 -51.07 32.09
C PRO A 1007 3.53 -50.25 33.40
N LYS A 1008 2.64 -49.23 33.56
CA LYS A 1008 1.86 -48.86 34.79
C LYS A 1008 2.57 -48.24 36.04
N ILE A 1009 1.87 -47.68 37.06
CA ILE A 1009 0.78 -46.64 37.13
C ILE A 1009 0.30 -46.38 38.62
N ARG A 1010 -0.27 -45.18 38.89
CA ARG A 1010 -0.96 -44.67 40.14
C ARG A 1010 -0.04 -44.06 41.22
N LYS A 1011 -0.41 -43.05 42.05
CA LYS A 1011 -1.64 -42.22 42.30
C LYS A 1011 -2.62 -42.63 43.44
N LYS A 1012 -3.03 -41.65 44.26
CA LYS A 1012 -4.15 -41.68 45.24
C LYS A 1012 -5.21 -40.58 44.95
N VAL A 1013 -6.38 -40.61 45.63
CA VAL A 1013 -7.56 -39.76 45.34
C VAL A 1013 -8.45 -39.47 46.57
N GLU A 1014 -8.84 -38.21 46.79
CA GLU A 1014 -10.06 -37.75 47.51
C GLU A 1014 -10.60 -36.48 46.79
N ARG A 1015 -11.90 -36.12 46.77
CA ARG A 1015 -13.14 -36.80 47.22
C ARG A 1015 -14.25 -36.59 46.16
N GLN A 1016 -15.38 -37.29 46.27
CA GLN A 1016 -16.43 -37.34 45.23
C GLN A 1016 -17.52 -36.26 45.40
N GLN A 1017 -18.17 -35.87 44.29
CA GLN A 1017 -19.63 -35.78 44.25
C GLN A 1017 -20.22 -36.08 42.85
N VAL A 1018 -21.44 -36.62 42.89
CA VAL A 1018 -22.40 -37.03 41.83
C VAL A 1018 -22.02 -36.78 40.35
N LYS A 1019 -21.80 -37.87 39.59
CA LYS A 1019 -22.01 -37.89 38.13
C LYS A 1019 -23.50 -38.08 37.82
N ARG A 1020 -24.09 -37.21 36.99
CA ARG A 1020 -25.23 -37.61 36.14
C ARG A 1020 -24.74 -38.47 34.98
N VAL A 1021 -25.61 -39.34 34.48
CA VAL A 1021 -25.28 -40.34 33.44
C VAL A 1021 -25.85 -39.88 32.10
N ASP A 1022 -24.96 -39.52 31.19
CA ASP A 1022 -25.27 -39.49 29.75
C ASP A 1022 -24.55 -40.64 29.05
N LYS A 1023 -25.30 -41.34 28.18
CA LYS A 1023 -24.81 -42.45 27.36
C LYS A 1023 -24.84 -42.05 25.89
N LEU A 1024 -23.70 -42.12 25.21
CA LEU A 1024 -23.49 -42.63 23.83
C LEU A 1024 -22.28 -41.96 23.16
N PRO A 1025 -21.14 -42.66 23.00
CA PRO A 1025 -19.99 -42.16 22.26
C PRO A 1025 -19.90 -42.80 20.87
N TYR A 1026 -20.53 -42.25 19.83
CA TYR A 1026 -20.18 -42.58 18.42
C TYR A 1026 -20.67 -41.59 17.33
N LEU A 1027 -20.28 -40.31 17.42
CA LEU A 1027 -20.20 -39.42 16.25
C LEU A 1027 -18.93 -38.56 16.33
N LYS A 1028 -18.37 -38.22 15.17
CA LYS A 1028 -17.33 -37.17 15.07
C LYS A 1028 -18.00 -35.82 15.30
N GLN A 1029 -17.97 -35.31 16.52
CA GLN A 1029 -18.48 -33.97 16.81
C GLN A 1029 -17.68 -32.93 16.02
N ASN A 1030 -18.39 -32.06 15.30
CA ASN A 1030 -17.76 -30.97 14.58
C ASN A 1030 -17.27 -29.92 15.58
N ALA A 1031 -16.11 -29.30 15.32
CA ALA A 1031 -15.57 -28.25 16.20
C ALA A 1031 -16.56 -27.09 16.42
N GLN A 1032 -17.42 -26.81 15.44
CA GLN A 1032 -18.52 -25.83 15.55
C GLN A 1032 -19.57 -26.20 16.60
N GLU A 1033 -19.83 -27.50 16.82
CA GLU A 1033 -20.91 -28.00 17.69
C GLU A 1033 -20.46 -27.96 19.16
N ALA A 1034 -19.24 -28.40 19.44
CA ALA A 1034 -18.57 -28.16 20.72
C ALA A 1034 -18.41 -26.65 21.02
N SER A 1035 -18.17 -25.82 19.99
CA SER A 1035 -18.10 -24.36 20.12
C SER A 1035 -19.45 -23.69 20.29
N PHE A 1036 -20.55 -24.31 19.85
CA PHE A 1036 -21.92 -23.84 20.10
C PHE A 1036 -22.34 -24.16 21.53
N LEU A 1037 -22.13 -25.40 21.98
CA LEU A 1037 -22.40 -25.80 23.37
C LEU A 1037 -21.57 -24.96 24.37
N LYS A 1038 -20.29 -24.71 24.10
CA LYS A 1038 -19.48 -23.78 24.90
C LYS A 1038 -20.00 -22.34 24.86
N ARG A 1039 -20.54 -21.85 23.74
CA ARG A 1039 -21.11 -20.51 23.63
C ARG A 1039 -22.44 -20.38 24.36
N ASP A 1040 -23.34 -21.35 24.25
CA ASP A 1040 -24.63 -21.30 24.93
C ASP A 1040 -24.46 -21.51 26.44
N GLU A 1041 -23.53 -22.37 26.86
CA GLU A 1041 -23.10 -22.44 28.26
C GLU A 1041 -22.44 -21.13 28.72
N ALA A 1042 -21.65 -20.45 27.88
CA ALA A 1042 -21.07 -19.14 28.19
C ALA A 1042 -22.12 -18.01 28.22
N HIS A 1043 -23.17 -18.07 27.40
CA HIS A 1043 -24.29 -17.12 27.40
C HIS A 1043 -25.18 -17.32 28.63
N GLN A 1044 -25.50 -18.57 28.99
CA GLN A 1044 -26.16 -18.88 30.26
C GLN A 1044 -25.29 -18.51 31.48
N LYS A 1045 -23.97 -18.67 31.40
CA LYS A 1045 -23.02 -18.14 32.40
C LYS A 1045 -23.06 -16.61 32.45
N ALA A 1046 -23.03 -15.91 31.32
CA ALA A 1046 -23.09 -14.45 31.27
C ALA A 1046 -24.38 -13.88 31.88
N LEU A 1047 -25.53 -14.51 31.61
CA LEU A 1047 -26.81 -14.17 32.24
C LEU A 1047 -26.84 -14.45 33.76
N ARG A 1048 -26.05 -15.42 34.25
CA ARG A 1048 -25.83 -15.66 35.69
C ARG A 1048 -24.80 -14.70 36.30
N PHE A 1049 -23.84 -14.19 35.52
CA PHE A 1049 -22.77 -13.29 35.96
C PHE A 1049 -23.17 -11.80 35.96
N LYS A 1050 -24.21 -11.40 35.22
CA LYS A 1050 -24.76 -10.02 35.25
C LYS A 1050 -26.30 -10.01 35.30
N PRO A 1051 -26.92 -10.47 36.41
CA PRO A 1051 -28.34 -10.24 36.68
C PRO A 1051 -28.62 -8.74 36.91
N ASP A 1052 -29.85 -8.30 36.66
CA ASP A 1052 -30.28 -6.95 37.02
C ASP A 1052 -30.55 -6.86 38.52
N ILE A 1053 -29.63 -6.21 39.24
CA ILE A 1053 -29.67 -5.98 40.68
C ILE A 1053 -30.15 -4.56 41.04
N SER A 1054 -30.82 -3.87 40.11
CA SER A 1054 -31.35 -2.52 40.34
C SER A 1054 -32.42 -2.47 41.43
N GLU A 1055 -33.30 -3.47 41.53
CA GLU A 1055 -34.34 -3.55 42.57
C GLU A 1055 -33.71 -3.70 43.98
N LEU A 1056 -32.68 -4.55 44.08
CA LEU A 1056 -31.91 -4.74 45.32
C LEU A 1056 -31.23 -3.44 45.76
N HIS A 1057 -30.48 -2.78 44.86
CA HIS A 1057 -29.83 -1.52 45.20
C HIS A 1057 -30.82 -0.39 45.56
N ARG A 1058 -32.01 -0.30 44.94
CA ARG A 1058 -33.04 0.67 45.36
C ARG A 1058 -33.51 0.39 46.78
N THR A 1059 -33.69 -0.89 47.13
CA THR A 1059 -34.13 -1.30 48.47
C THR A 1059 -33.06 -0.94 49.51
N LEU A 1060 -31.82 -1.39 49.30
CA LEU A 1060 -30.67 -1.13 50.19
C LEU A 1060 -30.43 0.39 50.41
N LEU A 1061 -30.38 1.16 49.32
CA LEU A 1061 -30.10 2.60 49.38
C LEU A 1061 -31.32 3.44 49.84
N SER A 1062 -32.50 2.83 50.00
CA SER A 1062 -33.68 3.49 50.61
C SER A 1062 -33.74 3.37 52.13
N TRP A 1063 -32.85 2.59 52.74
CA TRP A 1063 -32.84 2.36 54.18
C TRP A 1063 -32.26 3.54 54.95
N ASP A 1064 -32.87 3.87 56.09
CA ASP A 1064 -32.34 4.84 57.04
C ASP A 1064 -31.32 4.15 57.96
N TYR A 1065 -30.07 4.63 57.92
CA TYR A 1065 -29.00 4.13 58.78
C TYR A 1065 -29.28 4.37 60.28
N GLN A 1066 -30.10 5.37 60.63
CA GLN A 1066 -30.46 5.67 62.03
C GLN A 1066 -31.58 4.77 62.58
N HIS A 1067 -32.07 3.80 61.80
CA HIS A 1067 -33.07 2.85 62.28
C HIS A 1067 -32.41 1.65 63.00
N ASP A 1068 -32.74 1.47 64.28
CA ASP A 1068 -32.17 0.41 65.14
C ASP A 1068 -33.13 -0.78 65.36
N GLY A 1069 -34.22 -0.86 64.58
CA GLY A 1069 -35.16 -1.98 64.66
C GLY A 1069 -34.61 -3.26 64.03
N GLN A 1070 -35.04 -4.43 64.54
CA GLN A 1070 -34.63 -5.75 64.05
C GLN A 1070 -35.03 -6.05 62.59
N PHE A 1071 -35.92 -5.27 62.00
CA PHE A 1071 -36.37 -5.39 60.61
C PHE A 1071 -36.07 -4.09 59.85
N PRO A 1072 -35.77 -4.13 58.55
CA PRO A 1072 -35.49 -2.92 57.78
C PRO A 1072 -36.72 -2.02 57.64
N PRO A 1073 -36.54 -0.69 57.45
CA PRO A 1073 -37.65 0.26 57.30
C PRO A 1073 -38.67 -0.15 56.23
N LYS A 1074 -39.96 0.04 56.54
CA LYS A 1074 -41.13 -0.30 55.70
C LYS A 1074 -41.31 -1.81 55.36
N ALA A 1075 -40.57 -2.74 55.99
CA ALA A 1075 -40.74 -4.17 55.73
C ALA A 1075 -42.11 -4.72 56.25
N GLN A 1076 -42.85 -5.40 55.37
CA GLN A 1076 -44.06 -6.17 55.69
C GLN A 1076 -43.96 -7.61 55.14
N TRP A 1077 -42.77 -8.20 55.19
CA TRP A 1077 -42.49 -9.48 54.55
C TRP A 1077 -42.93 -10.66 55.42
N GLN A 1078 -43.64 -11.61 54.81
CA GLN A 1078 -43.92 -12.90 55.44
C GLN A 1078 -42.68 -13.79 55.28
N LEU A 1079 -41.88 -13.91 56.34
CA LEU A 1079 -40.74 -14.82 56.37
C LEU A 1079 -41.24 -16.28 56.42
N HIS A 1080 -40.73 -17.10 55.50
CA HIS A 1080 -41.05 -18.51 55.38
C HIS A 1080 -39.81 -19.36 55.71
N SER A 1081 -40.00 -20.53 56.32
CA SER A 1081 -38.91 -21.49 56.48
C SER A 1081 -38.50 -22.05 55.12
N VAL A 1082 -37.20 -22.30 54.91
CA VAL A 1082 -36.66 -22.80 53.64
C VAL A 1082 -37.10 -24.26 53.42
N PRO A 1083 -37.91 -24.57 52.38
CA PRO A 1083 -38.35 -25.93 52.12
C PRO A 1083 -37.27 -26.78 51.43
N ASP A 1084 -37.29 -28.10 51.68
CA ASP A 1084 -36.36 -29.06 51.05
C ASP A 1084 -36.44 -29.08 49.51
N THR A 1085 -37.59 -28.69 48.94
CA THR A 1085 -37.84 -28.67 47.49
C THR A 1085 -38.71 -27.48 47.08
N PHE A 1086 -38.33 -26.79 46.00
CA PHE A 1086 -39.09 -25.70 45.40
C PHE A 1086 -39.90 -26.17 44.20
N SER A 1087 -41.13 -25.66 44.07
CA SER A 1087 -42.04 -25.96 42.96
C SER A 1087 -41.69 -25.22 41.67
N ASP A 1088 -41.26 -23.97 41.79
CA ASP A 1088 -40.90 -23.10 40.66
C ASP A 1088 -39.98 -21.95 41.11
N PHE A 1089 -39.52 -21.13 40.15
CA PHE A 1089 -38.66 -19.98 40.44
C PHE A 1089 -39.37 -18.90 41.27
N LYS A 1090 -40.70 -18.70 41.15
CA LYS A 1090 -41.42 -17.70 41.94
C LYS A 1090 -41.48 -18.09 43.41
N HIS A 1091 -41.75 -19.36 43.72
CA HIS A 1091 -41.67 -19.89 45.07
C HIS A 1091 -40.25 -19.73 45.65
N TYR A 1092 -39.20 -20.04 44.86
CA TYR A 1092 -37.81 -19.81 45.29
C TYR A 1092 -37.53 -18.34 45.62
N ARG A 1093 -37.89 -17.40 44.72
CA ARG A 1093 -37.71 -15.95 44.95
C ARG A 1093 -38.48 -15.49 46.20
N ALA A 1094 -39.74 -15.88 46.34
CA ALA A 1094 -40.61 -15.47 47.46
C ALA A 1094 -40.10 -15.93 48.84
N VAL A 1095 -39.34 -17.03 48.93
CA VAL A 1095 -38.73 -17.49 50.19
C VAL A 1095 -37.37 -16.84 50.43
N PHE A 1096 -36.49 -16.82 49.42
CA PHE A 1096 -35.09 -16.38 49.61
C PHE A 1096 -34.88 -14.86 49.54
N GLU A 1097 -35.68 -14.11 48.78
CA GLU A 1097 -35.50 -12.66 48.64
C GLU A 1097 -35.71 -11.89 49.96
N PRO A 1098 -36.75 -12.17 50.77
CA PRO A 1098 -36.88 -11.58 52.10
C PRO A 1098 -35.72 -11.98 53.04
N LEU A 1099 -35.24 -13.23 52.97
CA LEU A 1099 -34.15 -13.71 53.82
C LEU A 1099 -32.82 -13.01 53.47
N LEU A 1100 -32.52 -12.83 52.18
CA LEU A 1100 -31.36 -12.08 51.72
C LEU A 1100 -31.40 -10.61 52.16
N LEU A 1101 -32.56 -9.97 52.10
CA LEU A 1101 -32.73 -8.59 52.56
C LEU A 1101 -32.63 -8.47 54.10
N MET A 1102 -33.06 -9.48 54.86
CA MET A 1102 -32.84 -9.52 56.31
C MET A 1102 -31.35 -9.71 56.66
N GLU A 1103 -30.61 -10.52 55.90
CA GLU A 1103 -29.16 -10.69 56.06
C GLU A 1103 -28.40 -9.39 55.77
N CYS A 1104 -28.72 -8.70 54.66
CA CYS A 1104 -28.15 -7.38 54.37
C CYS A 1104 -28.51 -6.32 55.44
N TRP A 1105 -29.68 -6.42 56.06
CA TRP A 1105 -30.06 -5.55 57.19
C TRP A 1105 -29.25 -5.89 58.45
N ALA A 1106 -29.02 -7.17 58.74
CA ALA A 1106 -28.16 -7.59 59.86
C ALA A 1106 -26.71 -7.12 59.69
N GLN A 1107 -26.17 -7.18 58.46
CA GLN A 1107 -24.82 -6.67 58.15
C GLN A 1107 -24.72 -5.14 58.29
N LEU A 1108 -25.77 -4.39 57.91
CA LEU A 1108 -25.86 -2.94 58.16
C LEU A 1108 -25.96 -2.61 59.66
N LEU A 1109 -26.65 -3.43 60.45
CA LEU A 1109 -26.64 -3.28 61.91
C LEU A 1109 -25.27 -3.59 62.50
N GLN A 1110 -24.59 -4.64 62.04
CA GLN A 1110 -23.23 -4.98 62.48
C GLN A 1110 -22.22 -3.87 62.18
N SER A 1111 -22.33 -3.17 61.04
CA SER A 1111 -21.45 -2.03 60.72
C SER A 1111 -21.64 -0.80 61.63
N LYS A 1112 -22.59 -0.84 62.59
CA LYS A 1112 -22.73 0.16 63.66
C LYS A 1112 -21.87 -0.15 64.89
N ASP A 1113 -21.54 -1.42 65.11
CA ASP A 1113 -20.72 -1.89 66.24
C ASP A 1113 -19.23 -1.67 65.96
N ASP A 1114 -18.81 -1.79 64.69
CA ASP A 1114 -17.45 -1.46 64.24
C ASP A 1114 -17.21 0.07 64.20
N PRO A 1115 -16.04 0.58 64.65
CA PRO A 1115 -15.75 2.01 64.65
C PRO A 1115 -15.51 2.54 63.22
N PRO A 1116 -16.36 3.43 62.69
CA PRO A 1116 -16.27 3.84 61.28
C PRO A 1116 -15.07 4.76 61.03
N GLU A 1117 -14.21 4.39 60.07
CA GLU A 1117 -13.21 5.31 59.54
C GLU A 1117 -13.88 6.31 58.59
N TYR A 1118 -13.97 7.57 59.01
CA TYR A 1118 -14.61 8.65 58.27
C TYR A 1118 -13.57 9.64 57.72
N TYR A 1119 -13.84 10.14 56.51
CA TYR A 1119 -13.07 11.19 55.85
C TYR A 1119 -14.00 12.33 55.43
N TYR A 1120 -13.47 13.53 55.21
CA TYR A 1120 -14.26 14.67 54.76
C TYR A 1120 -14.24 14.79 53.24
N CYS A 1121 -15.41 14.98 52.63
CA CYS A 1121 -15.55 15.21 51.20
C CYS A 1121 -16.48 16.41 50.90
N LYS A 1122 -16.29 17.02 49.72
CA LYS A 1122 -17.16 18.08 49.17
C LYS A 1122 -17.89 17.57 47.94
N ILE A 1123 -19.18 17.85 47.82
CA ILE A 1123 -19.95 17.53 46.61
C ILE A 1123 -19.55 18.52 45.50
N THR A 1124 -18.93 18.04 44.42
CA THR A 1124 -18.54 18.88 43.27
C THR A 1124 -19.59 18.91 42.18
N SER A 1125 -20.29 17.79 41.97
CA SER A 1125 -21.32 17.64 40.94
C SER A 1125 -22.50 16.80 41.44
N ARG A 1126 -23.65 17.02 40.81
CA ARG A 1126 -24.94 16.41 41.16
C ARG A 1126 -25.79 16.25 39.90
N SER A 1127 -26.19 15.02 39.60
CA SER A 1127 -26.96 14.69 38.40
C SER A 1127 -28.08 13.67 38.69
N TYR A 1128 -29.23 13.83 38.04
CA TYR A 1128 -30.35 12.88 38.15
C TYR A 1128 -30.39 11.96 36.94
N ASN A 1129 -30.35 10.65 37.19
CA ASN A 1129 -30.33 9.60 36.18
C ASN A 1129 -31.57 8.70 36.33
N GLY A 1130 -32.70 9.22 35.82
CA GLY A 1130 -34.03 8.59 35.94
C GLY A 1130 -34.54 8.56 37.39
N HIS A 1131 -34.22 7.49 38.11
CA HIS A 1131 -34.56 7.32 39.53
C HIS A 1131 -33.37 7.46 40.48
N TRP A 1132 -32.15 7.58 39.95
CA TRP A 1132 -30.92 7.67 40.75
C TRP A 1132 -30.45 9.11 40.87
N LEU A 1133 -29.78 9.43 41.98
CA LEU A 1133 -29.07 10.68 42.18
C LEU A 1133 -27.57 10.35 42.20
N ASP A 1134 -26.89 10.65 41.09
CA ASP A 1134 -25.46 10.42 40.93
C ASP A 1134 -24.71 11.70 41.35
N LEU A 1135 -23.94 11.58 42.42
CA LEU A 1135 -23.10 12.61 43.02
C LEU A 1135 -21.64 12.39 42.64
N GLU A 1136 -20.87 13.46 42.63
CA GLU A 1136 -19.41 13.45 42.57
C GLU A 1136 -18.87 14.13 43.83
N VAL A 1137 -17.88 13.51 44.47
CA VAL A 1137 -17.28 14.03 45.70
C VAL A 1137 -15.76 14.06 45.63
N VAL A 1138 -15.17 15.16 46.12
CA VAL A 1138 -13.72 15.35 46.23
C VAL A 1138 -13.31 15.34 47.71
N PHE A 1139 -12.32 14.53 48.05
CA PHE A 1139 -11.85 14.36 49.42
C PHE A 1139 -11.03 15.58 49.87
N SER A 1140 -11.44 16.18 50.98
CA SER A 1140 -10.81 17.37 51.59
C SER A 1140 -9.70 17.01 52.60
N SER A 1141 -9.47 15.72 52.85
CA SER A 1141 -8.47 15.17 53.77
C SER A 1141 -7.65 14.09 53.07
N GLU A 1142 -6.36 13.98 53.37
CA GLU A 1142 -5.51 12.90 52.84
C GLU A 1142 -5.99 11.52 53.31
N LEU A 1143 -6.32 10.64 52.35
CA LEU A 1143 -6.69 9.26 52.61
C LEU A 1143 -5.48 8.42 53.04
N ARG A 1144 -5.67 7.38 53.87
CA ARG A 1144 -4.65 6.34 54.05
C ARG A 1144 -4.35 5.60 52.74
N ARG A 1145 -3.15 5.02 52.57
CA ARG A 1145 -2.77 4.32 51.33
C ARG A 1145 -3.65 3.10 51.04
N GLU A 1146 -4.07 2.41 52.10
CA GLU A 1146 -4.92 1.21 52.04
C GLU A 1146 -6.41 1.55 51.85
N TRP A 1147 -6.81 2.82 51.90
CA TRP A 1147 -8.20 3.22 51.72
C TRP A 1147 -8.51 3.56 50.25
N PHE A 1148 -9.40 2.76 49.67
CA PHE A 1148 -9.96 2.88 48.33
C PHE A 1148 -11.40 2.38 48.34
N LEU A 1149 -12.25 2.83 47.42
CA LEU A 1149 -13.60 2.29 47.21
C LEU A 1149 -13.63 1.39 45.98
N THR A 1150 -14.33 0.26 46.05
CA THR A 1150 -14.64 -0.58 44.87
C THR A 1150 -16.08 -0.36 44.40
N GLY A 1151 -16.42 -0.81 43.19
CA GLY A 1151 -17.81 -0.79 42.70
C GLY A 1151 -18.79 -1.72 43.46
N ASN A 1152 -18.32 -2.46 44.47
CA ASN A 1152 -19.18 -3.24 45.36
C ASN A 1152 -19.63 -2.41 46.57
N ASP A 1153 -18.72 -1.62 47.15
CA ASP A 1153 -18.85 -0.90 48.42
C ASP A 1153 -20.10 -0.02 48.52
N VAL A 1154 -20.73 -0.04 49.70
CA VAL A 1154 -21.72 0.93 50.16
C VAL A 1154 -21.06 1.87 51.17
N VAL A 1155 -21.31 3.17 51.01
CA VAL A 1155 -20.81 4.25 51.86
C VAL A 1155 -21.96 5.00 52.53
N LEU A 1156 -21.70 5.48 53.73
CA LEU A 1156 -22.57 6.38 54.48
C LEU A 1156 -22.05 7.81 54.31
N LEU A 1157 -22.91 8.68 53.76
CA LEU A 1157 -22.73 10.13 53.78
C LEU A 1157 -23.47 10.70 54.99
N ARG A 1158 -22.81 11.55 55.79
CA ARG A 1158 -23.40 12.28 56.92
C ARG A 1158 -23.11 13.78 56.80
N HIS A 1159 -24.13 14.61 57.02
CA HIS A 1159 -23.96 16.07 57.02
C HIS A 1159 -23.27 16.56 58.30
N GLN A 1160 -22.32 17.49 58.20
CA GLN A 1160 -21.54 17.95 59.37
C GLN A 1160 -22.40 18.63 60.46
N GLU A 1161 -23.41 19.41 60.08
CA GLU A 1161 -24.23 20.20 61.01
C GLU A 1161 -25.60 19.57 61.35
N GLY A 1162 -25.89 18.35 60.87
CA GLY A 1162 -27.25 17.80 60.98
C GLY A 1162 -27.35 16.28 61.05
N LYS A 1163 -28.46 15.78 61.58
CA LYS A 1163 -28.80 14.35 61.61
C LYS A 1163 -29.20 13.78 60.24
N ASN A 1164 -28.72 14.35 59.14
CA ASN A 1164 -29.05 13.90 57.80
C ASN A 1164 -27.98 12.89 57.35
N THR A 1165 -28.41 11.64 57.18
CA THR A 1165 -27.58 10.52 56.71
C THR A 1165 -28.18 9.93 55.44
N LEU A 1166 -27.32 9.53 54.51
CA LEU A 1166 -27.71 8.94 53.23
C LEU A 1166 -26.75 7.80 52.86
N LEU A 1167 -27.32 6.66 52.46
CA LEU A 1167 -26.55 5.56 51.89
C LEU A 1167 -26.31 5.82 50.40
N ALA A 1168 -25.09 5.61 49.95
CA ALA A 1168 -24.70 5.69 48.55
C ALA A 1168 -23.85 4.47 48.17
N LYS A 1169 -23.95 4.04 46.91
CA LYS A 1169 -23.06 3.01 46.34
C LYS A 1169 -21.90 3.68 45.62
N ALA A 1170 -20.68 3.19 45.80
CA ALA A 1170 -19.55 3.65 45.00
C ALA A 1170 -19.70 3.22 43.52
N LEU A 1171 -19.57 4.18 42.61
CA LEU A 1171 -19.52 3.96 41.15
C LEU A 1171 -18.08 3.99 40.62
N SER A 1172 -17.28 4.91 41.15
CA SER A 1172 -15.89 5.14 40.76
C SER A 1172 -15.11 5.72 41.93
N PHE A 1173 -13.80 5.48 41.93
CA PHE A 1173 -12.84 6.09 42.85
C PHE A 1173 -11.53 6.30 42.10
N ARG A 1174 -10.96 7.50 42.19
CA ARG A 1174 -9.65 7.83 41.63
C ARG A 1174 -8.81 8.58 42.64
N ARG A 1175 -7.49 8.38 42.53
CA ARG A 1175 -6.49 9.00 43.41
C ARG A 1175 -5.34 9.55 42.54
N PRO A 1176 -5.51 10.73 41.92
CA PRO A 1176 -4.48 11.31 41.08
C PRO A 1176 -3.22 11.62 41.89
N ARG A 1177 -2.05 11.65 41.24
CA ARG A 1177 -0.76 11.83 41.92
C ARG A 1177 -0.56 13.25 42.48
N ASN A 1178 -1.24 14.25 41.91
CA ASN A 1178 -1.07 15.68 42.22
C ASN A 1178 -2.36 16.38 42.68
N ASN A 1179 -3.52 15.72 42.62
CA ASN A 1179 -4.84 16.28 43.02
C ASN A 1179 -5.38 15.52 44.24
N PRO A 1180 -6.35 16.08 45.00
CA PRO A 1180 -7.13 15.30 45.97
C PRO A 1180 -7.78 14.07 45.31
N ALA A 1181 -8.12 13.08 46.14
CA ALA A 1181 -8.88 11.91 45.68
C ALA A 1181 -10.33 12.29 45.35
N GLU A 1182 -10.97 11.49 44.49
CA GLU A 1182 -12.28 11.77 43.88
C GLU A 1182 -13.11 10.48 43.83
N ALA A 1183 -14.43 10.58 44.03
CA ALA A 1183 -15.34 9.44 43.91
C ALA A 1183 -16.69 9.81 43.29
N GLY A 1184 -17.19 8.96 42.40
CA GLY A 1184 -18.57 8.99 41.92
C GLY A 1184 -19.44 8.09 42.81
N LEU A 1185 -20.56 8.61 43.30
CA LEU A 1185 -21.45 7.94 44.25
C LEU A 1185 -22.89 7.93 43.73
N ARG A 1186 -23.58 6.79 43.82
CA ARG A 1186 -25.00 6.64 43.45
C ARG A 1186 -25.88 6.57 44.68
N CYS A 1187 -26.74 7.56 44.85
CA CYS A 1187 -27.76 7.62 45.90
C CYS A 1187 -29.14 7.26 45.35
N TYR A 1188 -30.06 6.86 46.22
CA TYR A 1188 -31.48 6.73 45.91
C TYR A 1188 -32.31 7.57 46.88
N LEU A 1189 -33.14 8.47 46.35
CA LEU A 1189 -34.10 9.24 47.14
C LEU A 1189 -35.53 8.76 46.78
N PRO A 1190 -36.28 8.17 47.73
CA PRO A 1190 -37.69 7.88 47.53
C PRO A 1190 -38.49 9.16 47.26
N PRO A 1191 -39.57 9.12 46.45
CA PRO A 1191 -40.32 10.32 46.05
C PRO A 1191 -41.02 11.04 47.21
N ASP A 1192 -41.22 10.36 48.35
CA ASP A 1192 -41.79 10.93 49.58
C ASP A 1192 -40.76 11.71 50.42
N THR A 1193 -39.46 11.54 50.13
CA THR A 1193 -38.35 12.02 50.97
C THR A 1193 -37.84 13.38 50.48
N ARG A 1194 -37.73 14.35 51.39
CA ARG A 1194 -37.09 15.64 51.08
C ARG A 1194 -35.59 15.47 50.90
N ASP A 1195 -35.01 16.31 50.03
CA ASP A 1195 -33.56 16.42 49.85
C ASP A 1195 -32.85 16.65 51.20
N PRO A 1196 -31.85 15.83 51.57
CA PRO A 1196 -31.15 15.97 52.84
C PRO A 1196 -30.13 17.12 52.87
N GLY A 1197 -30.04 17.95 51.83
CA GLY A 1197 -29.14 19.12 51.76
C GLY A 1197 -27.93 18.90 50.83
N LEU A 1198 -28.13 18.16 49.73
CA LEU A 1198 -27.06 17.80 48.80
C LEU A 1198 -26.73 18.95 47.84
N ASP A 1199 -26.37 20.11 48.39
CA ASP A 1199 -25.99 21.29 47.64
C ASP A 1199 -24.54 21.22 47.16
N LEU A 1200 -24.25 21.88 46.04
CA LEU A 1200 -22.90 21.97 45.49
C LEU A 1200 -21.96 22.66 46.49
N TRP A 1201 -20.77 22.08 46.66
CA TRP A 1201 -19.71 22.46 47.62
C TRP A 1201 -20.03 22.25 49.10
N SER A 1202 -21.18 21.67 49.46
CA SER A 1202 -21.48 21.25 50.84
C SER A 1202 -20.47 20.20 51.35
N GLN A 1203 -20.18 20.23 52.65
CA GLN A 1203 -19.21 19.32 53.29
C GLN A 1203 -19.91 18.16 54.01
N TRP A 1204 -19.44 16.95 53.71
CA TRP A 1204 -19.99 15.69 54.22
C TRP A 1204 -18.87 14.82 54.80
N GLU A 1205 -19.23 14.02 55.80
CA GLU A 1205 -18.43 12.87 56.24
C GLU A 1205 -18.80 11.66 55.37
N ILE A 1206 -17.80 10.99 54.81
CA ILE A 1206 -17.94 9.72 54.09
C ILE A 1206 -17.23 8.61 54.86
N SER A 1207 -17.93 7.49 55.06
CA SER A 1207 -17.42 6.28 55.72
C SER A 1207 -17.91 5.04 54.98
N LYS A 1208 -17.18 3.92 55.06
CA LYS A 1208 -17.64 2.62 54.53
C LYS A 1208 -18.69 1.99 55.43
N VAL A 1209 -19.57 1.17 54.86
CA VAL A 1209 -20.62 0.42 55.58
C VAL A 1209 -20.40 -1.08 55.41
N PHE A 1210 -20.41 -1.57 54.16
CA PHE A 1210 -20.06 -2.93 53.75
C PHE A 1210 -19.69 -2.97 52.25
#